data_AF-A0AAG5DFS5-F1
#
_entry.id   AF-A0AAG5DFS5-F1
#
_cell.length_a   1.000
_cell.length_b   1.000
_cell.length_c   1.000
_cell.angle_alpha   90.00
_cell.angle_beta   90.00
_cell.angle_gamma   90.00
#
_symmetry.space_group_name_H-M   'P 1'
#
loop_
_entity.id
_entity.type
_entity.pdbx_description
1 polymer ?
#
loop_
_entity_poly.entity_id
_entity_poly.type
_entity_poly.pdbx_seq_one_letter_code
_entity_poly.pdbx_strand_id
1 'polypeptide(L)'
;MDSLSQKFVGLLQHPQEPLFLPKSKGTLFYDVPERFLTDRYRPIGQNLANRFGPNSSSAAQVSQDTGVEPTVVTIRDLKELPDLKFAQWIARRGSFSLLNVEHRKAAGKLISVFLKQPNADTLFDVAAYARDRLNGPLFQYALAVALLHRPDTKAVPVPSILHLFPDQFIDPAVLPRMQEEGTIVMDENRMAIEIPMNFTATDVEPEQRMAYFREDIGVNLHHWHWHLVYPGAGPIEVVRKDRRGELFYYMHNQMLNRYQADRFAQGLGRVEPLASFRNPIRIPYYPKLLRTANNRTFPARYANMLVSDVVRVSDRINLTIDAVETWIARVLEAIDSGFAVGTDGARVPLDDPRGIDILGNLIERSSLTVNRNLYGDVHNSGHTLLAYIHDPRGTYLESFGVMGGLSTAVRDPVFYTWHKFIDDLFQRHKARLDPYRAAELANGAVVLESLGTQLDRAGGATNSLVTFWERSQVDLGAGLDFGPGGSAFVTFTHLQCAPFVFRLRISSTALGNRQDTVRIFLLPKVDQQGRSLTFEERRLLAIELDSFRVNLQPGTNNIVRRSDNSSVTISYERMFQNVSQANAGDVQSRFCGCGWPSHMLLPKGNENGVEYDLFAMVSRFEDDNANVAYDESVGCDDSYSFCGLRDRMYPSRRPMGFPFDRKVSGTVQSMGSFVAPYRNMRLTPVTVRFMNTVIDRPTP
;
A
#
# COMPACT_ATOMS: atom_id res chain seq x y z
N MET A 1 15.59 -16.77 15.83
CA MET A 1 15.78 -15.36 15.42
C MET A 1 17.10 -14.87 15.99
N ASP A 2 17.78 -13.93 15.33
CA ASP A 2 18.93 -13.27 15.96
C ASP A 2 18.50 -12.45 17.19
N SER A 3 19.46 -12.13 18.06
CA SER A 3 19.19 -11.44 19.32
C SER A 3 18.60 -10.04 19.11
N LEU A 4 18.94 -9.37 18.01
CA LEU A 4 18.45 -8.02 17.70
C LEU A 4 16.99 -8.01 17.28
N SER A 5 16.56 -8.97 16.45
CA SER A 5 15.17 -9.12 16.03
C SER A 5 14.27 -9.37 17.23
N GLN A 6 14.70 -10.23 18.17
CA GLN A 6 13.94 -10.51 19.40
C GLN A 6 13.69 -9.25 20.23
N LYS A 7 14.67 -8.34 20.31
CA LYS A 7 14.52 -7.06 21.02
C LYS A 7 13.40 -6.21 20.45
N PHE A 8 13.32 -6.07 19.13
CA PHE A 8 12.32 -5.19 18.50
C PHE A 8 10.94 -5.82 18.34
N VAL A 9 10.84 -7.14 18.19
CA VAL A 9 9.55 -7.84 18.02
C VAL A 9 8.57 -7.58 19.17
N GLY A 10 9.03 -7.47 20.42
CA GLY A 10 8.15 -7.12 21.54
C GLY A 10 7.72 -5.64 21.59
N LEU A 11 8.48 -4.73 20.95
CA LEU A 11 8.07 -3.34 20.79
C LEU A 11 6.98 -3.20 19.70
N LEU A 12 7.04 -4.06 18.67
CA LEU A 12 6.20 -4.08 17.47
C LEU A 12 5.03 -5.08 17.59
N GLN A 13 4.39 -5.14 18.75
CA GLN A 13 3.15 -5.91 18.98
C GLN A 13 2.39 -5.29 20.16
N HIS A 14 1.11 -5.62 20.30
CA HIS A 14 0.21 -5.17 21.37
C HIS A 14 0.43 -3.69 21.73
N PRO A 15 0.14 -2.75 20.80
CA PRO A 15 0.60 -1.36 20.92
C PRO A 15 0.09 -0.62 22.16
N GLN A 16 -1.05 -1.01 22.75
CA GLN A 16 -1.57 -0.38 23.97
C GLN A 16 -1.17 -1.12 25.24
N GLU A 17 -0.71 -2.36 25.18
CA GLU A 17 -0.15 -3.08 26.32
C GLU A 17 1.25 -2.58 26.69
N PRO A 18 1.49 -2.10 27.92
CA PRO A 18 2.81 -1.64 28.35
C PRO A 18 3.92 -2.69 28.24
N LEU A 19 5.17 -2.24 28.20
CA LEU A 19 6.33 -3.11 27.95
C LEU A 19 6.65 -4.07 29.12
N PHE A 20 6.20 -3.76 30.34
CA PHE A 20 6.34 -4.64 31.50
C PHE A 20 5.42 -5.87 31.45
N LEU A 21 4.44 -5.90 30.54
CA LEU A 21 3.62 -7.09 30.32
C LEU A 21 4.37 -8.08 29.41
N PRO A 22 4.19 -9.40 29.61
CA PRO A 22 4.76 -10.40 28.72
C PRO A 22 4.38 -10.16 27.26
N LYS A 23 5.29 -10.49 26.35
CA LYS A 23 5.12 -10.39 24.89
C LYS A 23 5.26 -11.77 24.26
N SER A 24 4.88 -11.89 22.99
CA SER A 24 5.00 -13.12 22.21
C SER A 24 4.35 -14.32 22.91
N LYS A 25 3.07 -14.20 23.27
CA LYS A 25 2.30 -15.26 23.96
C LYS A 25 2.94 -15.72 25.29
N GLY A 26 3.57 -14.83 26.05
CA GLY A 26 4.14 -15.17 27.35
C GLY A 26 5.59 -15.67 27.31
N THR A 27 6.27 -15.60 26.17
CA THR A 27 7.63 -16.13 26.01
C THR A 27 8.73 -15.06 25.99
N LEU A 28 8.38 -13.80 25.78
CA LEU A 28 9.33 -12.67 25.71
C LEU A 28 9.04 -11.66 26.81
N PHE A 29 10.05 -11.37 27.64
CA PHE A 29 9.98 -10.45 28.77
C PHE A 29 11.02 -9.34 28.63
N TYR A 30 10.73 -8.19 29.24
CA TYR A 30 11.64 -7.06 29.31
C TYR A 30 11.96 -6.72 30.76
N ASP A 31 13.24 -6.62 31.09
CA ASP A 31 13.68 -6.02 32.35
C ASP A 31 13.70 -4.49 32.17
N VAL A 32 12.68 -3.84 32.73
CA VAL A 32 12.35 -2.42 32.50
C VAL A 32 12.87 -1.58 33.68
N PRO A 33 13.81 -0.63 33.46
CA PRO A 33 14.25 0.28 34.52
C PRO A 33 13.07 1.04 35.16
N GLU A 34 13.12 1.31 36.46
CA GLU A 34 12.00 1.93 37.19
C GLU A 34 11.56 3.27 36.56
N ARG A 35 12.51 4.09 36.11
CA ARG A 35 12.20 5.38 35.44
C ARG A 35 11.59 5.24 34.04
N PHE A 36 11.60 4.05 33.45
CA PHE A 36 10.88 3.75 32.21
C PHE A 36 9.41 3.47 32.47
N LEU A 37 9.00 3.10 33.68
CA LEU A 37 7.60 3.04 34.04
C LEU A 37 6.99 4.46 34.00
N THR A 38 5.80 4.58 33.39
CA THR A 38 5.05 5.83 33.39
C THR A 38 4.57 6.15 34.82
N ASP A 39 4.18 7.40 35.08
CA ASP A 39 3.84 7.86 36.42
C ASP A 39 2.71 7.04 37.07
N ARG A 40 1.80 6.48 36.26
CA ARG A 40 0.74 5.59 36.74
C ARG A 40 1.28 4.28 37.30
N TYR A 41 2.28 3.68 36.65
CA TYR A 41 2.73 2.32 36.96
C TYR A 41 3.96 2.28 37.87
N ARG A 42 4.74 3.37 37.93
CA ARG A 42 5.93 3.46 38.79
C ARG A 42 5.66 3.08 40.26
N PRO A 43 4.60 3.57 40.94
CA PRO A 43 4.34 3.23 42.34
C PRO A 43 4.04 1.74 42.60
N ILE A 44 3.69 0.99 41.56
CA ILE A 44 3.34 -0.44 41.64
C ILE A 44 4.32 -1.33 40.86
N GLY A 45 5.51 -0.81 40.50
CA GLY A 45 6.49 -1.52 39.68
C GLY A 45 6.86 -2.90 40.22
N GLN A 46 7.11 -3.02 41.52
CA GLN A 46 7.43 -4.30 42.16
C GLN A 46 6.25 -5.29 42.07
N ASN A 47 5.02 -4.81 42.26
CA ASN A 47 3.84 -5.66 42.12
C ASN A 47 3.68 -6.17 40.68
N LEU A 48 3.93 -5.32 39.69
CA LEU A 48 3.90 -5.68 38.28
C LEU A 48 4.97 -6.73 37.95
N ALA A 49 6.21 -6.55 38.43
CA ALA A 49 7.28 -7.52 38.25
C ALA A 49 6.93 -8.89 38.85
N ASN A 50 6.33 -8.91 40.05
CA ASN A 50 5.91 -10.17 40.69
C ASN A 50 4.79 -10.89 39.90
N ARG A 51 3.85 -10.12 39.31
CA ARG A 51 2.69 -10.69 38.59
C ARG A 51 2.97 -11.05 37.14
N PHE A 52 3.83 -10.29 36.47
CA PHE A 52 4.00 -10.34 35.01
C PHE A 52 5.47 -10.58 34.59
N GLY A 53 6.39 -10.70 35.54
CA GLY A 53 7.79 -10.98 35.26
C GLY A 53 8.03 -12.44 34.84
N PRO A 54 9.26 -12.76 34.41
CA PRO A 54 9.64 -14.09 33.92
C PRO A 54 9.55 -15.18 35.00
N ASN A 55 9.57 -14.81 36.28
CA ASN A 55 9.43 -15.73 37.41
C ASN A 55 8.00 -15.80 37.98
N SER A 56 7.01 -15.23 37.28
CA SER A 56 5.61 -15.30 37.68
C SER A 56 5.06 -16.72 37.49
N SER A 57 4.01 -17.09 38.25
CA SER A 57 3.33 -18.37 38.08
C SER A 57 2.78 -18.56 36.66
N SER A 58 2.31 -17.49 36.03
CA SER A 58 1.87 -17.52 34.63
C SER A 58 3.00 -17.82 33.65
N ALA A 59 4.21 -17.28 33.88
CA ALA A 59 5.36 -17.57 33.02
C ALA A 59 5.80 -19.03 33.15
N ALA A 60 5.84 -19.54 34.38
CA ALA A 60 6.14 -20.95 34.64
C ALA A 60 5.16 -21.90 33.94
N GLN A 61 3.87 -21.56 33.93
CA GLN A 61 2.85 -22.36 33.24
C GLN A 61 3.01 -22.32 31.72
N VAL A 62 3.27 -21.14 31.12
CA VAL A 62 3.54 -21.03 29.67
C VAL A 62 4.74 -21.88 29.26
N SER A 63 5.82 -21.90 30.05
CA SER A 63 6.98 -22.74 29.76
C SER A 63 6.70 -24.23 29.89
N GLN A 64 5.82 -24.64 30.82
CA GLN A 64 5.34 -26.03 30.90
C GLN A 64 4.48 -26.42 29.70
N ASP A 65 3.56 -25.56 29.29
CA ASP A 65 2.62 -25.82 28.19
C ASP A 65 3.32 -25.83 26.82
N THR A 66 4.31 -24.95 26.62
CA THR A 66 4.99 -24.78 25.32
C THR A 66 6.33 -25.50 25.21
N GLY A 67 6.94 -25.88 26.34
CA GLY A 67 8.32 -26.36 26.40
C GLY A 67 9.38 -25.31 26.07
N VAL A 68 9.01 -24.03 25.98
CA VAL A 68 9.91 -22.91 25.64
C VAL A 68 10.24 -22.11 26.89
N GLU A 69 11.53 -22.02 27.20
CA GLU A 69 12.03 -21.18 28.29
C GLU A 69 11.84 -19.67 28.01
N PRO A 70 11.55 -18.85 29.03
CA PRO A 70 11.36 -17.42 28.85
C PRO A 70 12.62 -16.74 28.30
N THR A 71 12.46 -15.91 27.27
CA THR A 71 13.51 -15.01 26.80
C THR A 71 13.38 -13.68 27.52
N VAL A 72 14.43 -13.26 28.23
CA VAL A 72 14.47 -11.96 28.93
C VAL A 72 15.40 -11.01 28.20
N VAL A 73 14.88 -9.84 27.84
CA VAL A 73 15.65 -8.75 27.22
C VAL A 73 15.90 -7.66 28.25
N THR A 74 17.18 -7.42 28.57
CA THR A 74 17.57 -6.31 29.44
C THR A 74 17.56 -5.00 28.67
N ILE A 75 16.82 -4.01 29.20
CA ILE A 75 16.85 -2.64 28.70
C ILE A 75 17.88 -1.86 29.51
N ARG A 76 18.83 -1.22 28.82
CA ARG A 76 19.82 -0.39 29.51
C ARG A 76 19.21 0.95 29.84
N ASP A 77 19.58 1.46 30.99
CA ASP A 77 19.11 2.74 31.43
C ASP A 77 19.78 3.90 30.65
N LEU A 78 19.01 4.94 30.30
CA LEU A 78 19.48 6.00 29.40
C LEU A 78 20.28 7.07 30.14
N LYS A 79 21.52 7.36 29.74
CA LYS A 79 22.31 8.45 30.36
C LYS A 79 21.53 9.76 30.48
N GLU A 80 20.79 10.10 29.42
CA GLU A 80 19.87 11.23 29.38
C GLU A 80 18.54 10.80 28.74
N LEU A 81 17.42 11.27 29.30
CA LEU A 81 16.10 10.97 28.77
C LEU A 81 15.84 11.81 27.50
N PRO A 82 15.33 11.22 26.40
CA PRO A 82 15.02 11.97 25.19
C PRO A 82 13.87 12.95 25.44
N ASP A 83 13.95 14.16 24.88
CA ASP A 83 12.82 15.09 24.89
C ASP A 83 11.72 14.63 23.93
N LEU A 84 10.58 14.24 24.50
CA LEU A 84 9.41 13.77 23.77
C LEU A 84 8.27 14.79 23.72
N LYS A 85 8.45 16.02 24.25
CA LYS A 85 7.38 17.04 24.37
C LYS A 85 6.75 17.40 23.03
N PHE A 86 7.50 17.29 21.92
CA PHE A 86 7.00 17.59 20.59
C PHE A 86 5.84 16.68 20.14
N ALA A 87 5.68 15.50 20.73
CA ALA A 87 4.65 14.51 20.39
C ALA A 87 3.60 14.29 21.49
N GLN A 88 3.87 14.72 22.73
CA GLN A 88 2.99 14.48 23.89
C GLN A 88 1.59 15.13 23.78
N TRP A 89 1.44 16.15 22.93
CA TRP A 89 0.13 16.73 22.66
C TRP A 89 -0.82 15.77 21.91
N ILE A 90 -0.26 14.76 21.24
CA ILE A 90 -1.03 13.65 20.66
C ILE A 90 -1.16 12.58 21.76
N ALA A 91 -2.34 12.49 22.35
CA ALA A 91 -2.58 11.59 23.47
C ALA A 91 -2.22 10.13 23.12
N ARG A 92 -1.76 9.33 24.11
CA ARG A 92 -1.39 7.92 23.92
C ARG A 92 -2.44 7.09 23.16
N ARG A 93 -3.71 7.34 23.48
CA ARG A 93 -4.90 6.72 22.89
C ARG A 93 -5.62 7.62 21.88
N GLY A 94 -5.06 8.78 21.56
CA GLY A 94 -5.61 9.71 20.57
C GLY A 94 -5.60 9.11 19.15
N SER A 95 -6.43 9.65 18.28
CA SER A 95 -6.40 9.29 16.87
C SER A 95 -5.18 9.92 16.19
N PHE A 96 -4.55 9.19 15.27
CA PHE A 96 -3.38 9.65 14.54
C PHE A 96 -3.61 9.51 13.04
N SER A 97 -3.28 10.56 12.30
CA SER A 97 -3.47 10.63 10.85
C SER A 97 -2.21 11.22 10.23
N LEU A 98 -1.62 10.48 9.29
CA LEU A 98 -0.53 10.99 8.45
C LEU A 98 -1.01 12.03 7.43
N LEU A 99 -2.31 12.32 7.34
CA LEU A 99 -2.82 13.39 6.49
C LEU A 99 -2.96 14.73 7.24
N ASN A 100 -2.91 14.71 8.57
CA ASN A 100 -2.67 15.90 9.39
C ASN A 100 -1.19 16.31 9.34
N VAL A 101 -0.92 17.55 8.91
CA VAL A 101 0.43 18.13 8.80
C VAL A 101 1.19 18.13 10.13
N GLU A 102 0.53 18.43 11.25
CA GLU A 102 1.16 18.50 12.57
C GLU A 102 1.48 17.10 13.12
N HIS A 103 0.65 16.11 12.82
CA HIS A 103 0.94 14.70 13.09
C HIS A 103 2.15 14.20 12.28
N ARG A 104 2.23 14.54 10.97
CA ARG A 104 3.42 14.24 10.15
C ARG A 104 4.69 14.88 10.71
N LYS A 105 4.62 16.12 11.20
CA LYS A 105 5.76 16.79 11.85
C LYS A 105 6.20 16.06 13.12
N ALA A 106 5.26 15.61 13.96
CA ALA A 106 5.58 14.82 15.15
C ALA A 106 6.25 13.49 14.77
N ALA A 107 5.72 12.79 13.77
CA ALA A 107 6.32 11.56 13.24
C ALA A 107 7.74 11.79 12.70
N GLY A 108 7.95 12.81 11.87
CA GLY A 108 9.26 13.13 11.32
C GLY A 108 10.31 13.44 12.39
N LYS A 109 9.92 14.12 13.48
CA LYS A 109 10.80 14.37 14.63
C LYS A 109 11.13 13.08 15.38
N LEU A 110 10.14 12.21 15.62
CA LEU A 110 10.38 10.93 16.30
C LEU A 110 11.26 9.98 15.47
N ILE A 111 11.03 9.91 14.16
CA ILE A 111 11.92 9.18 13.23
C ILE A 111 13.33 9.75 13.32
N SER A 112 13.49 11.07 13.33
CA SER A 112 14.79 11.72 13.48
C SER A 112 15.49 11.32 14.79
N VAL A 113 14.75 11.24 15.91
CA VAL A 113 15.28 10.77 17.20
C VAL A 113 15.82 9.34 17.08
N PHE A 114 15.07 8.45 16.43
CA PHE A 114 15.48 7.05 16.25
C PHE A 114 16.65 6.87 15.26
N LEU A 115 16.67 7.60 14.14
CA LEU A 115 17.77 7.53 13.18
C LEU A 115 19.10 8.04 13.75
N LYS A 116 19.06 9.04 14.65
CA LYS A 116 20.26 9.64 15.26
C LYS A 116 20.90 8.77 16.35
N GLN A 117 20.31 7.64 16.72
CA GLN A 117 20.89 6.80 17.77
C GLN A 117 22.21 6.18 17.31
N PRO A 118 23.23 6.05 18.19
CA PRO A 118 24.56 5.60 17.80
C PRO A 118 24.59 4.18 17.21
N ASN A 119 23.73 3.29 17.70
CA ASN A 119 23.64 1.90 17.28
C ASN A 119 22.23 1.35 17.57
N ALA A 120 21.92 0.18 17.01
CA ALA A 120 20.64 -0.49 17.14
C ALA A 120 20.25 -0.82 18.59
N ASP A 121 21.20 -1.11 19.48
CA ASP A 121 20.91 -1.37 20.89
C ASP A 121 20.48 -0.09 21.63
N THR A 122 21.16 1.03 21.39
CA THR A 122 20.76 2.32 21.98
C THR A 122 19.43 2.80 21.38
N LEU A 123 19.18 2.52 20.10
CA LEU A 123 17.86 2.70 19.50
C LEU A 123 16.80 1.91 20.26
N PHE A 124 17.06 0.63 20.52
CA PHE A 124 16.15 -0.22 21.27
C PHE A 124 15.83 0.37 22.66
N ASP A 125 16.85 0.78 23.41
CA ASP A 125 16.66 1.39 24.74
C ASP A 125 15.80 2.67 24.68
N VAL A 126 16.06 3.55 23.70
CA VAL A 126 15.28 4.79 23.48
C VAL A 126 13.85 4.50 23.02
N ALA A 127 13.66 3.51 22.15
CA ALA A 127 12.35 3.10 21.68
C ALA A 127 11.52 2.48 22.82
N ALA A 128 12.14 1.67 23.68
CA ALA A 128 11.50 1.11 24.87
C ALA A 128 11.01 2.21 25.83
N TYR A 129 11.80 3.26 26.04
CA TYR A 129 11.37 4.42 26.85
C TYR A 129 10.19 5.17 26.23
N ALA A 130 10.22 5.39 24.91
CA ALA A 130 9.22 6.16 24.19
C ALA A 130 7.87 5.45 24.05
N ARG A 131 7.88 4.12 23.88
CA ARG A 131 6.72 3.29 23.54
C ARG A 131 5.49 3.56 24.42
N ASP A 132 5.66 3.50 25.73
CA ASP A 132 4.52 3.58 26.67
C ASP A 132 4.08 5.02 26.97
N ARG A 133 4.84 6.02 26.49
CA ARG A 133 4.60 7.46 26.69
C ARG A 133 3.96 8.13 25.49
N LEU A 134 4.07 7.54 24.31
CA LEU A 134 3.66 8.14 23.06
C LEU A 134 2.38 7.51 22.51
N ASN A 135 1.77 8.21 21.56
CA ASN A 135 0.66 7.69 20.78
C ASN A 135 1.05 6.38 20.06
N GLY A 136 0.20 5.35 20.19
CA GLY A 136 0.50 4.00 19.67
C GLY A 136 0.80 3.99 18.17
N PRO A 137 -0.13 4.45 17.30
CA PRO A 137 0.13 4.53 15.86
C PRO A 137 1.34 5.40 15.48
N LEU A 138 1.54 6.54 16.13
CA LEU A 138 2.70 7.41 15.92
C LEU A 138 4.02 6.67 16.21
N PHE A 139 4.11 5.99 17.35
CA PHE A 139 5.29 5.25 17.76
C PHE A 139 5.58 4.11 16.79
N GLN A 140 4.58 3.28 16.49
CA GLN A 140 4.74 2.13 15.59
C GLN A 140 5.18 2.56 14.20
N TYR A 141 4.56 3.60 13.63
CA TYR A 141 4.96 4.17 12.35
C TYR A 141 6.41 4.68 12.37
N ALA A 142 6.78 5.49 13.37
CA ALA A 142 8.12 6.07 13.43
C ALA A 142 9.21 5.02 13.62
N LEU A 143 8.96 3.99 14.45
CA LEU A 143 9.90 2.89 14.67
C LEU A 143 10.04 2.03 13.41
N ALA A 144 8.93 1.67 12.75
CA ALA A 144 8.95 0.92 11.50
C ALA A 144 9.80 1.65 10.42
N VAL A 145 9.57 2.95 10.24
CA VAL A 145 10.38 3.76 9.31
C VAL A 145 11.85 3.76 9.72
N ALA A 146 12.18 3.96 11.01
CA ALA A 146 13.57 3.99 11.43
C ALA A 146 14.28 2.65 11.16
N LEU A 147 13.64 1.52 11.48
CA LEU A 147 14.19 0.18 11.25
C LEU A 147 14.39 -0.13 9.76
N LEU A 148 13.53 0.40 8.89
CA LEU A 148 13.65 0.27 7.44
C LEU A 148 14.89 0.97 6.87
N HIS A 149 15.30 2.09 7.47
CA HIS A 149 16.31 2.99 6.90
C HIS A 149 17.69 2.85 7.53
N ARG A 150 17.76 2.45 8.79
CA ARG A 150 19.04 2.29 9.48
C ARG A 150 19.87 1.13 8.89
N PRO A 151 21.17 1.34 8.62
CA PRO A 151 22.04 0.29 8.09
C PRO A 151 22.21 -0.91 9.04
N ASP A 152 22.21 -0.67 10.35
CA ASP A 152 22.43 -1.68 11.38
C ASP A 152 21.16 -2.44 11.80
N THR A 153 20.02 -2.20 11.14
CA THR A 153 18.75 -2.91 11.39
C THR A 153 18.14 -3.52 10.14
N LYS A 154 18.90 -3.64 9.04
CA LYS A 154 18.40 -4.14 7.74
C LYS A 154 17.87 -5.58 7.75
N ALA A 155 18.10 -6.35 8.81
CA ALA A 155 17.60 -7.72 8.99
C ALA A 155 16.46 -7.81 10.03
N VAL A 156 16.12 -6.71 10.72
CA VAL A 156 15.10 -6.69 11.78
C VAL A 156 13.70 -6.74 11.16
N PRO A 157 12.89 -7.77 11.44
CA PRO A 157 11.54 -7.85 10.91
C PRO A 157 10.65 -6.75 11.43
N VAL A 158 9.88 -6.15 10.51
CA VAL A 158 8.81 -5.21 10.84
C VAL A 158 7.47 -5.89 10.54
N PRO A 159 6.63 -6.14 11.55
CA PRO A 159 5.30 -6.70 11.35
C PRO A 159 4.45 -5.79 10.46
N SER A 160 3.61 -6.43 9.63
CA SER A 160 2.55 -5.73 8.89
C SER A 160 1.63 -4.99 9.86
N ILE A 161 1.10 -3.83 9.44
CA ILE A 161 0.15 -3.05 10.24
C ILE A 161 -1.12 -3.86 10.62
N LEU A 162 -1.47 -4.90 9.86
CA LEU A 162 -2.56 -5.82 10.22
C LEU A 162 -2.35 -6.45 11.60
N HIS A 163 -1.11 -6.76 11.94
CA HIS A 163 -0.71 -7.38 13.21
C HIS A 163 -0.44 -6.36 14.33
N LEU A 164 -0.63 -5.07 14.04
CA LEU A 164 -0.47 -3.98 15.01
C LEU A 164 -1.82 -3.32 15.32
N PHE A 165 -2.61 -3.04 14.28
CA PHE A 165 -3.88 -2.33 14.36
C PHE A 165 -4.93 -3.04 13.48
N PRO A 166 -5.33 -4.28 13.82
CA PRO A 166 -6.32 -5.04 13.06
C PRO A 166 -7.67 -4.30 12.96
N ASP A 167 -7.96 -3.41 13.91
CA ASP A 167 -9.14 -2.54 13.97
C ASP A 167 -9.30 -1.58 12.78
N GLN A 168 -8.26 -1.43 11.96
CA GLN A 168 -8.29 -0.66 10.72
C GLN A 168 -8.68 -1.50 9.50
N PHE A 169 -8.80 -2.82 9.66
CA PHE A 169 -9.00 -3.77 8.56
C PHE A 169 -10.26 -4.63 8.71
N ILE A 170 -10.65 -4.93 9.94
CA ILE A 170 -11.75 -5.86 10.23
C ILE A 170 -13.00 -5.13 10.71
N ASP A 171 -14.16 -5.73 10.44
CA ASP A 171 -15.42 -5.29 11.03
C ASP A 171 -15.37 -5.44 12.56
N PRO A 172 -15.53 -4.38 13.35
CA PRO A 172 -15.46 -4.48 14.81
C PRO A 172 -16.57 -5.37 15.42
N ALA A 173 -17.62 -5.72 14.68
CA ALA A 173 -18.60 -6.70 15.12
C ALA A 173 -17.99 -8.10 15.38
N VAL A 174 -16.81 -8.41 14.82
CA VAL A 174 -16.11 -9.67 15.10
C VAL A 174 -15.37 -9.66 16.43
N LEU A 175 -14.99 -8.50 16.96
CA LEU A 175 -14.15 -8.40 18.16
C LEU A 175 -14.80 -9.03 19.40
N PRO A 176 -16.08 -8.76 19.75
CA PRO A 176 -16.71 -9.43 20.88
C PRO A 176 -16.83 -10.95 20.71
N ARG A 177 -17.08 -11.42 19.48
CA ARG A 177 -17.16 -12.85 19.16
C ARG A 177 -15.80 -13.54 19.31
N MET A 178 -14.73 -12.89 18.84
CA MET A 178 -13.37 -13.37 19.04
C MET A 178 -12.98 -13.37 20.52
N GLN A 179 -13.42 -12.38 21.29
CA GLN A 179 -13.19 -12.33 22.73
C GLN A 179 -13.93 -13.46 23.46
N GLU A 180 -15.18 -13.73 23.10
CA GLU A 180 -15.96 -14.86 23.61
C GLU A 180 -15.26 -16.19 23.32
N GLU A 181 -14.93 -16.43 22.05
CA GLU A 181 -14.21 -17.63 21.58
C GLU A 181 -12.90 -17.82 22.34
N GLY A 182 -12.07 -16.78 22.40
CA GLY A 182 -10.77 -16.90 23.05
C GLY A 182 -10.82 -16.97 24.58
N THR A 183 -11.90 -16.51 25.21
CA THR A 183 -12.05 -16.61 26.67
C THR A 183 -12.57 -17.98 27.10
N ILE A 184 -13.44 -18.59 26.30
CA ILE A 184 -14.16 -19.83 26.64
C ILE A 184 -13.42 -21.06 26.10
N VAL A 185 -12.91 -20.98 24.87
CA VAL A 185 -12.41 -22.14 24.12
C VAL A 185 -10.89 -22.20 24.21
N MET A 186 -10.38 -23.38 24.58
CA MET A 186 -8.95 -23.69 24.56
C MET A 186 -8.39 -23.52 23.15
N ASP A 187 -7.16 -23.01 23.03
CA ASP A 187 -6.59 -22.57 21.75
C ASP A 187 -6.65 -23.63 20.63
N GLU A 188 -6.38 -24.89 20.97
CA GLU A 188 -6.41 -26.05 20.07
C GLU A 188 -7.81 -26.34 19.47
N ASN A 189 -8.87 -25.86 20.11
CA ASN A 189 -10.26 -26.10 19.71
C ASN A 189 -10.94 -24.85 19.15
N ARG A 190 -10.21 -23.73 19.01
CA ARG A 190 -10.79 -22.47 18.54
C ARG A 190 -11.20 -22.54 17.08
N MET A 191 -12.32 -21.89 16.78
CA MET A 191 -12.79 -21.67 15.43
C MET A 191 -12.52 -20.23 14.97
N ALA A 192 -12.11 -20.08 13.71
CA ALA A 192 -11.92 -18.76 13.12
C ALA A 192 -13.25 -18.02 12.97
N ILE A 193 -13.30 -16.74 13.36
CA ILE A 193 -14.53 -15.93 13.26
C ILE A 193 -14.69 -15.40 11.83
N GLU A 194 -15.81 -15.71 11.18
CA GLU A 194 -16.10 -15.29 9.81
C GLU A 194 -16.48 -13.80 9.70
N ILE A 195 -15.84 -13.10 8.77
CA ILE A 195 -16.13 -11.73 8.36
C ILE A 195 -16.96 -11.78 7.07
N PRO A 196 -18.21 -11.27 7.07
CA PRO A 196 -19.03 -11.26 5.86
C PRO A 196 -18.52 -10.24 4.85
N MET A 197 -18.62 -10.54 3.54
CA MET A 197 -18.28 -9.57 2.48
C MET A 197 -19.20 -8.34 2.50
N ASN A 198 -20.49 -8.54 2.74
CA ASN A 198 -21.49 -7.47 2.80
C ASN A 198 -21.65 -6.95 4.23
N PHE A 199 -20.70 -6.15 4.72
CA PHE A 199 -20.75 -5.55 6.06
C PHE A 199 -20.89 -4.01 6.04
N THR A 200 -20.48 -3.33 4.96
CA THR A 200 -20.58 -1.87 4.85
C THR A 200 -21.89 -1.40 4.22
N ALA A 201 -22.38 -2.11 3.21
CA ALA A 201 -23.70 -1.91 2.60
C ALA A 201 -24.29 -3.22 2.06
N THR A 202 -25.55 -3.18 1.65
CA THR A 202 -26.22 -4.25 0.90
C THR A 202 -26.18 -3.94 -0.60
N ASP A 203 -26.59 -4.89 -1.44
CA ASP A 203 -26.62 -4.72 -2.90
C ASP A 203 -27.59 -3.63 -3.40
N VAL A 204 -28.39 -3.04 -2.50
CA VAL A 204 -29.21 -1.85 -2.78
C VAL A 204 -28.33 -0.64 -3.11
N GLU A 205 -27.15 -0.53 -2.49
CA GLU A 205 -26.16 0.49 -2.82
C GLU A 205 -25.31 0.02 -4.03
N PRO A 206 -25.41 0.65 -5.21
CA PRO A 206 -24.66 0.21 -6.39
C PRO A 206 -23.15 0.15 -6.18
N GLU A 207 -22.60 1.06 -5.37
CA GLU A 207 -21.16 1.05 -5.05
C GLU A 207 -20.75 -0.18 -4.23
N GLN A 208 -21.67 -0.92 -3.60
CA GLN A 208 -21.36 -2.19 -2.90
C GLN A 208 -20.72 -3.21 -3.85
N ARG A 209 -21.01 -3.16 -5.15
CA ARG A 209 -20.43 -4.08 -6.15
C ARG A 209 -18.90 -4.02 -6.23
N MET A 210 -18.30 -2.90 -5.81
CA MET A 210 -16.85 -2.72 -5.77
C MET A 210 -16.26 -2.91 -4.36
N ALA A 211 -17.04 -3.33 -3.37
CA ALA A 211 -16.55 -3.55 -2.00
C ALA A 211 -15.40 -4.58 -1.96
N TYR A 212 -15.47 -5.65 -2.76
CA TYR A 212 -14.38 -6.64 -2.85
C TYR A 212 -13.02 -6.03 -3.27
N PHE A 213 -13.02 -4.88 -3.94
CA PHE A 213 -11.80 -4.16 -4.31
C PHE A 213 -11.42 -3.15 -3.23
N ARG A 214 -12.38 -2.30 -2.83
CA ARG A 214 -12.14 -1.19 -1.91
C ARG A 214 -11.79 -1.67 -0.50
N GLU A 215 -12.43 -2.74 -0.06
CA GLU A 215 -12.38 -3.25 1.32
C GLU A 215 -11.51 -4.50 1.45
N ASP A 216 -10.84 -4.91 0.37
CA ASP A 216 -9.82 -5.96 0.41
C ASP A 216 -8.69 -5.56 1.37
N ILE A 217 -8.36 -6.47 2.29
CA ILE A 217 -7.34 -6.22 3.31
C ILE A 217 -5.97 -6.02 2.63
N GLY A 218 -5.64 -6.83 1.63
CA GLY A 218 -4.36 -6.75 0.90
C GLY A 218 -4.19 -5.43 0.15
N VAL A 219 -5.23 -4.94 -0.54
CA VAL A 219 -5.19 -3.66 -1.26
C VAL A 219 -4.94 -2.50 -0.29
N ASN A 220 -5.60 -2.50 0.86
CA ASN A 220 -5.40 -1.48 1.89
C ASN A 220 -4.01 -1.59 2.56
N LEU A 221 -3.51 -2.81 2.75
CA LEU A 221 -2.15 -3.05 3.22
C LEU A 221 -1.10 -2.55 2.22
N HIS A 222 -1.27 -2.81 0.93
CA HIS A 222 -0.40 -2.29 -0.12
C HIS A 222 -0.32 -0.77 -0.04
N HIS A 223 -1.46 -0.08 -0.03
CA HIS A 223 -1.52 1.38 0.02
C HIS A 223 -0.83 1.95 1.27
N TRP A 224 -1.03 1.33 2.45
CA TRP A 224 -0.32 1.73 3.66
C TRP A 224 1.20 1.51 3.57
N HIS A 225 1.64 0.33 3.12
CA HIS A 225 3.08 0.01 3.01
C HIS A 225 3.76 0.87 1.95
N TRP A 226 3.09 1.19 0.84
CA TRP A 226 3.63 2.10 -0.17
C TRP A 226 3.94 3.47 0.43
N HIS A 227 3.01 4.03 1.21
CA HIS A 227 3.24 5.30 1.90
C HIS A 227 4.20 5.19 3.10
N LEU A 228 4.41 4.00 3.68
CA LEU A 228 5.47 3.76 4.67
C LEU A 228 6.85 3.82 4.02
N VAL A 229 7.01 3.21 2.84
CA VAL A 229 8.26 3.20 2.06
C VAL A 229 8.54 4.56 1.43
N TYR A 230 7.51 5.24 0.93
CA TYR A 230 7.58 6.53 0.25
C TYR A 230 6.81 7.62 1.02
N PRO A 231 7.23 7.97 2.25
CA PRO A 231 6.50 8.94 3.05
C PRO A 231 6.65 10.35 2.50
N GLY A 232 5.55 11.11 2.48
CA GLY A 232 5.57 12.52 2.04
C GLY A 232 6.35 13.46 2.96
N ALA A 233 6.65 13.08 4.20
CA ALA A 233 7.41 13.90 5.16
C ALA A 233 8.26 13.06 6.11
N GLY A 234 9.34 13.66 6.64
CA GLY A 234 10.31 13.00 7.49
C GLY A 234 11.72 13.55 7.26
N PRO A 235 12.76 12.91 7.82
CA PRO A 235 14.15 13.16 7.47
C PRO A 235 14.39 13.05 5.96
N ILE A 236 15.33 13.83 5.42
CA ILE A 236 15.54 13.93 3.97
C ILE A 236 15.99 12.60 3.36
N GLU A 237 16.82 11.85 4.10
CA GLU A 237 17.30 10.51 3.75
C GLU A 237 16.18 9.46 3.72
N VAL A 238 15.05 9.72 4.38
CA VAL A 238 13.86 8.87 4.36
C VAL A 238 12.96 9.23 3.18
N VAL A 239 12.74 10.53 2.94
CA VAL A 239 11.80 10.99 1.91
C VAL A 239 12.40 10.95 0.51
N ARG A 240 13.69 11.29 0.36
CA ARG A 240 14.37 11.36 -0.94
C ARG A 240 14.72 9.97 -1.46
N LYS A 241 13.76 9.39 -2.18
CA LYS A 241 13.91 8.15 -2.96
C LYS A 241 13.80 8.43 -4.44
N ASP A 242 14.39 7.54 -5.24
CA ASP A 242 14.40 7.65 -6.70
C ASP A 242 12.97 7.74 -7.25
N ARG A 243 12.73 8.78 -8.06
CA ARG A 243 11.47 9.03 -8.80
C ARG A 243 10.19 8.87 -7.98
N ARG A 244 10.23 9.18 -6.68
CA ARG A 244 9.12 8.94 -5.76
C ARG A 244 7.84 9.71 -6.09
N GLY A 245 7.96 10.88 -6.73
CA GLY A 245 6.82 11.67 -7.19
C GLY A 245 6.18 11.07 -8.44
N GLU A 246 6.99 10.53 -9.34
CA GLU A 246 6.46 9.80 -10.50
C GLU A 246 5.79 8.50 -10.06
N LEU A 247 6.38 7.79 -9.10
CA LEU A 247 5.81 6.57 -8.54
C LEU A 247 4.50 6.84 -7.79
N PHE A 248 4.37 8.00 -7.13
CA PHE A 248 3.11 8.45 -6.54
C PHE A 248 2.02 8.56 -7.60
N TYR A 249 2.30 9.24 -8.71
CA TYR A 249 1.36 9.31 -9.83
C TYR A 249 1.04 7.90 -10.34
N TYR A 250 2.06 7.09 -10.62
CA TYR A 250 1.88 5.84 -11.34
C TYR A 250 1.13 4.77 -10.53
N MET A 251 1.47 4.60 -9.25
CA MET A 251 0.80 3.64 -8.38
C MET A 251 -0.71 3.97 -8.26
N HIS A 252 -1.05 5.24 -8.00
CA HIS A 252 -2.45 5.67 -7.89
C HIS A 252 -3.19 5.63 -9.24
N ASN A 253 -2.53 5.99 -10.34
CA ASN A 253 -3.06 5.82 -11.69
C ASN A 253 -3.43 4.35 -11.96
N GLN A 254 -2.54 3.42 -11.64
CA GLN A 254 -2.80 1.99 -11.82
C GLN A 254 -3.92 1.46 -10.91
N MET A 255 -4.04 1.95 -9.67
CA MET A 255 -5.19 1.66 -8.81
C MET A 255 -6.51 2.13 -9.44
N LEU A 256 -6.55 3.35 -10.00
CA LEU A 256 -7.73 3.88 -10.70
C LEU A 256 -8.07 3.07 -11.95
N ASN A 257 -7.07 2.66 -12.74
CA ASN A 257 -7.27 1.88 -13.96
C ASN A 257 -7.88 0.50 -13.63
N ARG A 258 -7.34 -0.17 -12.61
CA ARG A 258 -7.86 -1.45 -12.10
C ARG A 258 -9.28 -1.30 -11.56
N TYR A 259 -9.53 -0.27 -10.75
CA TYR A 259 -10.87 0.04 -10.23
C TYR A 259 -11.86 0.30 -11.37
N GLN A 260 -11.49 1.11 -12.36
CA GLN A 260 -12.36 1.49 -13.47
C GLN A 260 -12.66 0.30 -14.41
N ALA A 261 -11.70 -0.58 -14.68
CA ALA A 261 -11.92 -1.78 -15.47
C ALA A 261 -13.01 -2.66 -14.82
N ASP A 262 -12.94 -2.86 -13.51
CA ASP A 262 -13.93 -3.66 -12.80
C ASP A 262 -15.27 -2.94 -12.63
N ARG A 263 -15.30 -1.60 -12.50
CA ARG A 263 -16.56 -0.84 -12.57
C ARG A 263 -17.33 -1.18 -13.83
N PHE A 264 -16.68 -1.16 -15.00
CA PHE A 264 -17.31 -1.56 -16.24
C PHE A 264 -17.83 -3.00 -16.19
N ALA A 265 -17.02 -3.93 -15.68
CA ALA A 265 -17.43 -5.33 -15.53
C ALA A 265 -18.63 -5.54 -14.59
N GLN A 266 -18.79 -4.68 -13.57
CA GLN A 266 -19.90 -4.72 -12.59
C GLN A 266 -21.10 -3.84 -13.00
N GLY A 267 -21.13 -3.32 -14.23
CA GLY A 267 -22.24 -2.49 -14.72
C GLY A 267 -22.25 -1.06 -14.17
N LEU A 268 -21.14 -0.58 -13.58
CA LEU A 268 -20.97 0.77 -13.07
C LEU A 268 -20.26 1.66 -14.10
N GLY A 269 -20.66 2.92 -14.15
CA GLY A 269 -20.10 3.91 -15.07
C GLY A 269 -18.67 4.34 -14.73
N ARG A 270 -18.20 5.33 -15.49
CA ARG A 270 -16.91 5.99 -15.23
C ARG A 270 -16.89 6.63 -13.85
N VAL A 271 -15.72 6.65 -13.22
CA VAL A 271 -15.50 7.43 -12.00
C VAL A 271 -15.63 8.91 -12.33
N GLU A 272 -16.55 9.59 -11.67
CA GLU A 272 -16.70 11.04 -11.78
C GLU A 272 -15.63 11.72 -10.90
N PRO A 273 -14.78 12.61 -11.46
CA PRO A 273 -13.77 13.30 -10.69
C PRO A 273 -14.40 14.31 -9.72
N LEU A 274 -13.91 14.34 -8.48
CA LEU A 274 -14.30 15.35 -7.50
C LEU A 274 -13.59 16.68 -7.79
N ALA A 275 -14.06 17.40 -8.81
CA ALA A 275 -13.46 18.65 -9.26
C ALA A 275 -13.81 19.88 -8.40
N SER A 276 -14.84 19.79 -7.55
CA SER A 276 -15.23 20.88 -6.67
C SER A 276 -15.68 20.36 -5.31
N PHE A 277 -15.13 20.93 -4.25
CA PHE A 277 -15.56 20.68 -2.87
C PHE A 277 -16.85 21.42 -2.49
N ARG A 278 -17.32 22.36 -3.33
CA ARG A 278 -18.53 23.15 -3.06
C ARG A 278 -19.82 22.42 -3.44
N ASN A 279 -19.71 21.36 -4.22
CA ASN A 279 -20.84 20.51 -4.58
C ASN A 279 -21.08 19.45 -3.49
N PRO A 280 -22.34 19.03 -3.25
CA PRO A 280 -22.64 17.93 -2.37
C PRO A 280 -21.92 16.64 -2.78
N ILE A 281 -21.30 15.95 -1.81
CA ILE A 281 -20.69 14.64 -2.03
C ILE A 281 -21.80 13.59 -2.08
N ARG A 282 -22.20 13.20 -3.29
CA ARG A 282 -23.36 12.32 -3.53
C ARG A 282 -23.23 10.96 -2.85
N ILE A 283 -22.06 10.33 -2.99
CA ILE A 283 -21.84 8.93 -2.59
C ILE A 283 -21.62 8.86 -1.07
N PRO A 284 -22.52 8.21 -0.30
CA PRO A 284 -22.29 7.96 1.12
C PRO A 284 -21.26 6.85 1.33
N TYR A 285 -20.73 6.74 2.55
CA TYR A 285 -19.99 5.55 2.97
C TYR A 285 -20.05 5.38 4.48
N TYR A 286 -20.35 4.15 4.92
CA TYR A 286 -20.49 3.77 6.34
C TYR A 286 -19.47 2.68 6.68
N PRO A 287 -18.25 3.06 7.09
CA PRO A 287 -17.10 2.15 7.18
C PRO A 287 -17.25 1.00 8.18
N LYS A 288 -18.11 1.18 9.19
CA LYS A 288 -18.23 0.34 10.40
C LYS A 288 -17.00 0.25 11.30
N LEU A 289 -15.79 0.51 10.77
CA LEU A 289 -14.53 0.47 11.52
C LEU A 289 -14.53 1.31 12.80
N LEU A 290 -13.86 0.79 13.83
CA LEU A 290 -13.78 1.37 15.17
C LEU A 290 -12.34 1.33 15.67
N ARG A 291 -11.81 2.45 16.16
CA ARG A 291 -10.48 2.45 16.78
C ARG A 291 -10.55 1.90 18.19
N THR A 292 -9.94 0.75 18.43
CA THR A 292 -9.92 0.07 19.76
C THR A 292 -9.26 0.90 20.85
N ALA A 293 -8.30 1.76 20.49
CA ALA A 293 -7.57 2.57 21.45
C ALA A 293 -8.46 3.53 22.26
N ASN A 294 -9.56 4.04 21.67
CA ASN A 294 -10.42 5.07 22.25
C ASN A 294 -11.92 4.93 21.93
N ASN A 295 -12.33 3.87 21.25
CA ASN A 295 -13.70 3.62 20.80
C ASN A 295 -14.31 4.78 19.99
N ARG A 296 -13.49 5.58 19.30
CA ARG A 296 -13.97 6.50 18.26
C ARG A 296 -14.01 5.79 16.93
N THR A 297 -15.17 5.79 16.28
CA THR A 297 -15.35 5.23 14.95
C THR A 297 -14.50 5.95 13.92
N PHE A 298 -14.30 5.35 12.76
CA PHE A 298 -14.07 6.13 11.55
C PHE A 298 -15.44 6.65 11.08
N PRO A 299 -15.81 7.92 11.36
CA PRO A 299 -17.19 8.33 11.21
C PRO A 299 -17.64 8.24 9.75
N ALA A 300 -18.90 7.85 9.57
CA ALA A 300 -19.50 7.72 8.26
C ALA A 300 -19.68 9.09 7.58
N ARG A 301 -19.70 9.09 6.25
CA ARG A 301 -20.16 10.22 5.44
C ARG A 301 -21.54 9.91 4.91
N TYR A 302 -22.53 10.70 5.31
CA TYR A 302 -23.89 10.57 4.79
C TYR A 302 -23.99 11.14 3.37
N ALA A 303 -25.04 10.74 2.65
CA ALA A 303 -25.24 11.17 1.27
C ALA A 303 -25.46 12.69 1.21
N ASN A 304 -24.92 13.33 0.18
CA ASN A 304 -25.08 14.75 -0.11
C ASN A 304 -24.57 15.71 0.98
N MET A 305 -23.64 15.26 1.83
CA MET A 305 -22.95 16.18 2.73
C MET A 305 -22.12 17.20 1.95
N LEU A 306 -22.09 18.44 2.44
CA LEU A 306 -21.25 19.51 1.90
C LEU A 306 -19.93 19.56 2.66
N VAL A 307 -18.84 19.72 1.92
CA VAL A 307 -17.53 19.97 2.51
C VAL A 307 -17.51 21.37 3.12
N SER A 308 -16.83 21.52 4.25
CA SER A 308 -16.66 22.79 4.97
C SER A 308 -15.19 23.03 5.26
N ASP A 309 -14.83 24.29 5.51
CA ASP A 309 -13.51 24.62 6.04
C ASP A 309 -13.22 23.90 7.35
N VAL A 310 -12.07 23.24 7.43
CA VAL A 310 -11.64 22.45 8.57
C VAL A 310 -10.75 23.30 9.48
N VAL A 311 -11.31 23.74 10.61
CA VAL A 311 -10.63 24.56 11.61
C VAL A 311 -10.77 23.87 12.96
N ARG A 312 -9.81 23.01 13.30
CA ARG A 312 -9.82 22.16 14.49
C ARG A 312 -8.62 22.48 15.37
N VAL A 313 -8.87 23.21 16.46
CA VAL A 313 -7.82 23.66 17.39
C VAL A 313 -7.14 22.47 18.09
N SER A 314 -7.91 21.46 18.51
CA SER A 314 -7.40 20.25 19.16
C SER A 314 -6.42 19.47 18.28
N ASP A 315 -6.70 19.41 16.98
CA ASP A 315 -5.89 18.70 15.99
C ASP A 315 -4.85 19.62 15.33
N ARG A 316 -4.84 20.90 15.68
CA ARG A 316 -3.97 21.95 15.12
C ARG A 316 -4.11 22.08 13.60
N ILE A 317 -5.34 21.97 13.09
CA ILE A 317 -5.66 22.09 11.66
C ILE A 317 -6.35 23.44 11.42
N ASN A 318 -5.87 24.17 10.41
CA ASN A 318 -6.55 25.33 9.85
C ASN A 318 -6.43 25.25 8.32
N LEU A 319 -7.49 24.82 7.65
CA LEU A 319 -7.54 24.57 6.21
C LEU A 319 -8.88 25.04 5.66
N THR A 320 -8.83 25.91 4.64
CA THR A 320 -10.03 26.39 3.95
C THR A 320 -10.13 25.79 2.55
N ILE A 321 -11.35 25.68 2.04
CA ILE A 321 -11.62 25.27 0.66
C ILE A 321 -10.94 26.23 -0.32
N ASP A 322 -11.03 27.53 -0.07
CA ASP A 322 -10.42 28.60 -0.89
C ASP A 322 -8.90 28.41 -1.05
N ALA A 323 -8.20 27.98 0.00
CA ALA A 323 -6.77 27.71 -0.07
C ALA A 323 -6.47 26.56 -1.04
N VAL A 324 -7.24 25.48 -0.97
CA VAL A 324 -7.08 24.32 -1.86
C VAL A 324 -7.40 24.69 -3.31
N GLU A 325 -8.49 25.43 -3.55
CA GLU A 325 -8.86 25.92 -4.89
C GLU A 325 -7.77 26.82 -5.48
N THR A 326 -7.18 27.70 -4.66
CA THR A 326 -6.06 28.56 -5.07
C THR A 326 -4.84 27.72 -5.46
N TRP A 327 -4.48 26.72 -4.65
CA TRP A 327 -3.35 25.85 -4.96
C TRP A 327 -3.56 25.05 -6.24
N ILE A 328 -4.78 24.51 -6.45
CA ILE A 328 -5.16 23.83 -7.70
C ILE A 328 -4.93 24.77 -8.89
N ALA A 329 -5.40 26.02 -8.82
CA ALA A 329 -5.19 27.00 -9.90
C ALA A 329 -3.70 27.23 -10.20
N ARG A 330 -2.86 27.36 -9.16
CA ARG A 330 -1.40 27.51 -9.34
C ARG A 330 -0.73 26.28 -9.93
N VAL A 331 -1.17 25.07 -9.55
CA VAL A 331 -0.68 23.82 -10.17
C VAL A 331 -1.04 23.79 -11.65
N LEU A 332 -2.28 24.14 -12.00
CA LEU A 332 -2.73 24.19 -13.39
C LEU A 332 -1.93 25.21 -14.22
N GLU A 333 -1.68 26.40 -13.70
CA GLU A 333 -0.83 27.42 -14.34
C GLU A 333 0.60 26.90 -14.58
N ALA A 334 1.19 26.19 -13.62
CA ALA A 334 2.52 25.60 -13.77
C ALA A 334 2.55 24.52 -14.87
N ILE A 335 1.53 23.65 -14.91
CA ILE A 335 1.39 22.62 -15.96
C ILE A 335 1.26 23.28 -17.33
N ASP A 336 0.39 24.28 -17.47
CA ASP A 336 0.09 24.92 -18.75
C ASP A 336 1.27 25.73 -19.30
N SER A 337 2.05 26.35 -18.41
CA SER A 337 3.25 27.10 -18.77
C SER A 337 4.47 26.21 -19.03
N GLY A 338 4.40 24.91 -18.71
CA GLY A 338 5.48 23.94 -18.93
C GLY A 338 6.63 24.05 -17.91
N PHE A 339 6.49 24.83 -16.84
CA PHE A 339 7.47 24.94 -15.76
C PHE A 339 6.82 25.28 -14.42
N ALA A 340 7.43 24.81 -13.33
CA ALA A 340 7.13 25.26 -11.98
C ALA A 340 8.13 26.35 -11.54
N VAL A 341 7.71 27.26 -10.66
CA VAL A 341 8.57 28.26 -9.99
C VAL A 341 9.07 27.76 -8.63
N GLY A 342 10.39 27.73 -8.43
CA GLY A 342 11.05 27.43 -7.16
C GLY A 342 10.92 28.55 -6.12
N THR A 343 11.37 28.31 -4.89
CA THR A 343 11.33 29.32 -3.81
C THR A 343 12.23 30.53 -4.05
N ASP A 344 13.25 30.38 -4.89
CA ASP A 344 14.19 31.40 -5.34
C ASP A 344 13.70 32.16 -6.60
N GLY A 345 12.53 31.80 -7.13
CA GLY A 345 12.00 32.35 -8.37
C GLY A 345 12.52 31.67 -9.63
N ALA A 346 13.41 30.67 -9.53
CA ALA A 346 13.91 29.94 -10.68
C ALA A 346 12.80 29.11 -11.35
N ARG A 347 12.84 29.02 -12.68
CA ARG A 347 11.94 28.16 -13.45
C ARG A 347 12.49 26.74 -13.50
N VAL A 348 11.68 25.78 -13.08
CA VAL A 348 11.96 24.35 -13.08
C VAL A 348 11.10 23.71 -14.18
N PRO A 349 11.69 23.24 -15.30
CA PRO A 349 10.94 22.66 -16.40
C PRO A 349 10.08 21.47 -15.98
N LEU A 350 8.88 21.37 -16.55
CA LEU A 350 7.98 20.23 -16.41
C LEU A 350 7.87 19.41 -17.70
N ASP A 351 8.08 19.98 -18.88
CA ASP A 351 7.91 19.25 -20.16
C ASP A 351 9.11 18.31 -20.51
N ASP A 352 9.81 17.78 -19.50
CA ASP A 352 10.90 16.80 -19.64
C ASP A 352 10.53 15.43 -19.02
N PRO A 353 11.29 14.34 -19.25
CA PRO A 353 10.97 13.02 -18.69
C PRO A 353 10.87 12.95 -17.16
N ARG A 354 11.43 13.92 -16.42
CA ARG A 354 11.40 14.02 -14.95
C ARG A 354 10.32 14.97 -14.45
N GLY A 355 9.64 15.72 -15.33
CA GLY A 355 8.63 16.69 -14.93
C GLY A 355 7.46 16.09 -14.16
N ILE A 356 7.06 14.87 -14.51
CA ILE A 356 6.05 14.13 -13.74
C ILE A 356 6.50 13.83 -12.30
N ASP A 357 7.80 13.61 -12.07
CA ASP A 357 8.34 13.40 -10.71
C ASP A 357 8.29 14.69 -9.89
N ILE A 358 8.67 15.83 -10.49
CA ILE A 358 8.54 17.14 -9.86
C ILE A 358 7.07 17.43 -9.54
N LEU A 359 6.17 17.18 -10.48
CA LEU A 359 4.74 17.39 -10.31
C LEU A 359 4.15 16.49 -9.23
N GLY A 360 4.59 15.23 -9.11
CA GLY A 360 4.17 14.33 -8.04
C GLY A 360 4.58 14.82 -6.65
N ASN A 361 5.79 15.34 -6.52
CA ASN A 361 6.25 15.98 -5.28
C ASN A 361 5.48 17.28 -4.96
N LEU A 362 4.99 17.98 -5.97
CA LEU A 362 4.24 19.23 -5.85
C LEU A 362 2.77 18.99 -5.47
N ILE A 363 2.12 17.98 -6.05
CA ILE A 363 0.68 17.73 -5.89
C ILE A 363 0.34 16.96 -4.61
N GLU A 364 1.12 15.94 -4.24
CA GLU A 364 0.84 15.08 -3.06
C GLU A 364 0.51 15.89 -1.78
N ARG A 365 1.32 16.83 -1.30
CA ARG A 365 2.72 17.10 -1.67
C ARG A 365 3.70 16.39 -0.74
N SER A 366 4.96 16.31 -1.14
CA SER A 366 6.05 15.82 -0.30
C SER A 366 6.91 16.96 0.29
N SER A 367 7.88 16.63 1.14
CA SER A 367 8.95 17.55 1.58
C SER A 367 9.93 17.93 0.45
N LEU A 368 9.87 17.27 -0.71
CA LEU A 368 10.72 17.55 -1.87
C LEU A 368 10.07 18.51 -2.88
N THR A 369 8.88 19.03 -2.59
CA THR A 369 8.25 20.06 -3.43
C THR A 369 9.20 21.22 -3.68
N VAL A 370 9.21 21.73 -4.92
CA VAL A 370 10.05 22.87 -5.31
C VAL A 370 9.61 24.18 -4.65
N ASN A 371 8.33 24.30 -4.29
CA ASN A 371 7.80 25.49 -3.63
C ASN A 371 6.50 25.18 -2.84
N ARG A 372 6.66 24.88 -1.56
CA ARG A 372 5.54 24.57 -0.65
C ARG A 372 4.53 25.71 -0.52
N ASN A 373 4.98 26.96 -0.54
CA ASN A 373 4.11 28.10 -0.26
C ASN A 373 3.24 28.43 -1.47
N LEU A 374 3.79 28.32 -2.67
CA LEU A 374 3.08 28.62 -3.91
C LEU A 374 2.06 27.53 -4.28
N TYR A 375 2.43 26.26 -4.13
CA TYR A 375 1.61 25.13 -4.61
C TYR A 375 0.87 24.37 -3.50
N GLY A 376 1.12 24.71 -2.23
CA GLY A 376 0.32 24.19 -1.12
C GLY A 376 0.48 22.70 -0.84
N ASP A 377 -0.64 22.01 -0.61
CA ASP A 377 -0.69 20.57 -0.26
C ASP A 377 -1.97 19.92 -0.80
N VAL A 378 -2.20 20.03 -2.12
CA VAL A 378 -3.48 19.74 -2.79
C VAL A 378 -4.05 18.37 -2.40
N HIS A 379 -3.36 17.27 -2.74
CA HIS A 379 -3.87 15.91 -2.54
C HIS A 379 -4.17 15.62 -1.05
N ASN A 380 -3.22 15.86 -0.14
CA ASN A 380 -3.40 15.61 1.30
C ASN A 380 -4.49 16.51 1.92
N SER A 381 -4.65 17.73 1.42
CA SER A 381 -5.68 18.67 1.90
C SER A 381 -7.07 18.22 1.48
N GLY A 382 -7.25 17.72 0.26
CA GLY A 382 -8.54 17.15 -0.18
C GLY A 382 -8.96 15.96 0.68
N HIS A 383 -8.03 15.07 1.02
CA HIS A 383 -8.28 14.02 2.01
C HIS A 383 -8.70 14.59 3.37
N THR A 384 -8.03 15.63 3.86
CA THR A 384 -8.34 16.25 5.16
C THR A 384 -9.75 16.85 5.16
N LEU A 385 -10.10 17.61 4.12
CA LEU A 385 -11.44 18.19 3.95
C LEU A 385 -12.54 17.11 3.97
N LEU A 386 -12.32 16.01 3.24
CA LEU A 386 -13.27 14.90 3.17
C LEU A 386 -13.35 14.09 4.48
N ALA A 387 -12.22 13.90 5.16
CA ALA A 387 -12.17 13.10 6.38
C ALA A 387 -12.84 13.75 7.58
N TYR A 388 -12.89 15.09 7.63
CA TYR A 388 -13.52 15.85 8.71
C TYR A 388 -14.88 16.45 8.32
N ILE A 389 -15.47 16.04 7.18
CA ILE A 389 -16.75 16.57 6.69
C ILE A 389 -17.89 16.51 7.72
N HIS A 390 -17.85 15.56 8.65
CA HIS A 390 -18.85 15.37 9.71
C HIS A 390 -18.61 16.22 10.97
N ASP A 391 -17.39 16.70 11.20
CA ASP A 391 -17.04 17.57 12.32
C ASP A 391 -15.87 18.49 11.94
N PRO A 392 -16.08 19.46 11.03
CA PRO A 392 -15.01 20.28 10.48
C PRO A 392 -14.41 21.25 11.51
N ARG A 393 -15.08 21.50 12.63
CA ARG A 393 -14.66 22.46 13.66
C ARG A 393 -14.19 21.83 14.97
N GLY A 394 -14.34 20.51 15.13
CA GLY A 394 -14.01 19.84 16.39
C GLY A 394 -15.03 20.10 17.49
N THR A 395 -16.21 20.62 17.14
CA THR A 395 -17.27 20.95 18.09
C THR A 395 -17.85 19.70 18.72
N TYR A 396 -17.91 18.60 17.96
CA TYR A 396 -18.53 17.35 18.38
C TYR A 396 -17.52 16.33 18.93
N LEU A 397 -16.24 16.72 19.04
CA LEU A 397 -15.16 15.88 19.56
C LEU A 397 -15.03 14.53 18.82
N GLU A 398 -15.42 14.53 17.54
CA GLU A 398 -15.27 13.38 16.65
C GLU A 398 -13.87 13.35 16.04
N SER A 399 -13.47 12.17 15.59
CA SER A 399 -12.20 11.93 14.90
C SER A 399 -12.40 11.88 13.38
N PHE A 400 -11.32 11.82 12.60
CA PHE A 400 -11.41 11.72 11.15
C PHE A 400 -12.08 10.41 10.67
N GLY A 401 -12.83 10.48 9.55
CA GLY A 401 -13.36 9.33 8.82
C GLY A 401 -12.27 8.57 8.04
N VAL A 402 -12.63 7.51 7.31
CA VAL A 402 -11.64 6.63 6.64
C VAL A 402 -10.71 7.36 5.66
N MET A 403 -11.16 8.45 5.03
CA MET A 403 -10.32 9.28 4.16
C MET A 403 -9.11 9.92 4.87
N GLY A 404 -9.10 9.97 6.21
CA GLY A 404 -7.98 10.49 7.00
C GLY A 404 -6.96 9.42 7.41
N GLY A 405 -7.19 8.14 7.12
CA GLY A 405 -6.27 7.04 7.42
C GLY A 405 -5.68 6.42 6.15
N LEU A 406 -4.36 6.26 6.08
CA LEU A 406 -3.71 5.66 4.90
C LEU A 406 -4.09 4.19 4.71
N SER A 407 -4.27 3.43 5.78
CA SER A 407 -4.72 2.03 5.78
C SER A 407 -6.22 1.86 5.53
N THR A 408 -6.99 2.96 5.43
CA THR A 408 -8.45 2.90 5.36
C THR A 408 -9.05 3.70 4.21
N ALA A 409 -8.34 4.68 3.65
CA ALA A 409 -8.90 5.61 2.68
C ALA A 409 -9.44 4.91 1.43
N VAL A 410 -8.75 3.87 0.96
CA VAL A 410 -9.11 3.09 -0.24
C VAL A 410 -10.50 2.44 -0.13
N ARG A 411 -10.99 2.22 1.10
CA ARG A 411 -12.33 1.67 1.37
C ARG A 411 -13.47 2.58 0.89
N ASP A 412 -13.24 3.88 0.89
CA ASP A 412 -14.25 4.88 0.58
C ASP A 412 -14.38 5.09 -0.93
N PRO A 413 -15.58 5.00 -1.53
CA PRO A 413 -15.79 5.37 -2.93
C PRO A 413 -15.24 6.77 -3.30
N VAL A 414 -15.27 7.73 -2.36
CA VAL A 414 -14.79 9.09 -2.62
C VAL A 414 -13.27 9.15 -2.83
N PHE A 415 -12.51 8.17 -2.33
CA PHE A 415 -11.07 8.04 -2.59
C PHE A 415 -10.81 8.05 -4.09
N TYR A 416 -11.53 7.23 -4.85
CA TYR A 416 -11.37 7.10 -6.29
C TYR A 416 -11.82 8.35 -7.03
N THR A 417 -12.88 9.03 -6.55
CA THR A 417 -13.32 10.30 -7.16
C THR A 417 -12.29 11.42 -6.95
N TRP A 418 -11.67 11.48 -5.76
CA TRP A 418 -10.63 12.45 -5.45
C TRP A 418 -9.35 12.15 -6.22
N HIS A 419 -8.89 10.90 -6.17
CA HIS A 419 -7.72 10.46 -6.91
C HIS A 419 -7.92 10.57 -8.41
N LYS A 420 -9.15 10.44 -8.94
CA LYS A 420 -9.41 10.70 -10.37
C LYS A 420 -9.18 12.15 -10.74
N PHE A 421 -9.61 13.10 -9.91
CA PHE A 421 -9.29 14.51 -10.10
C PHE A 421 -7.78 14.78 -10.03
N ILE A 422 -7.07 14.14 -9.09
CA ILE A 422 -5.60 14.24 -8.98
C ILE A 422 -4.92 13.65 -10.23
N ASP A 423 -5.37 12.48 -10.71
CA ASP A 423 -4.91 11.88 -11.95
C ASP A 423 -5.17 12.80 -13.15
N ASP A 424 -6.31 13.49 -13.22
CA ASP A 424 -6.60 14.44 -14.31
C ASP A 424 -5.58 15.60 -14.37
N LEU A 425 -5.04 16.05 -13.22
CA LEU A 425 -3.94 17.03 -13.19
C LEU A 425 -2.67 16.43 -13.81
N PHE A 426 -2.33 15.19 -13.45
CA PHE A 426 -1.17 14.50 -14.04
C PHE A 426 -1.36 14.21 -15.53
N GLN A 427 -2.57 13.80 -15.95
CA GLN A 427 -2.90 13.55 -17.35
C GLN A 427 -2.86 14.84 -18.17
N ARG A 428 -3.22 15.99 -17.60
CA ARG A 428 -3.04 17.30 -18.25
C ARG A 428 -1.57 17.57 -18.58
N HIS A 429 -0.66 17.22 -17.68
CA HIS A 429 0.77 17.29 -17.95
C HIS A 429 1.22 16.25 -18.98
N LYS A 430 0.89 14.96 -18.80
CA LYS A 430 1.26 13.88 -19.73
C LYS A 430 0.75 14.13 -21.15
N ALA A 431 -0.40 14.79 -21.30
CA ALA A 431 -0.98 15.16 -22.58
C ALA A 431 -0.17 16.20 -23.38
N ARG A 432 0.76 16.91 -22.73
CA ARG A 432 1.66 17.89 -23.37
C ARG A 432 2.94 17.27 -23.92
N LEU A 433 3.30 16.08 -23.42
CA LEU A 433 4.51 15.40 -23.86
C LEU A 433 4.33 14.90 -25.30
N ASP A 434 5.37 15.06 -26.10
CA ASP A 434 5.40 14.51 -27.45
C ASP A 434 5.15 13.00 -27.44
N PRO A 435 4.37 12.47 -28.40
CA PRO A 435 4.27 11.03 -28.63
C PRO A 435 5.65 10.39 -28.75
N TYR A 436 5.77 9.14 -28.28
CA TYR A 436 7.00 8.39 -28.44
C TYR A 436 7.38 8.25 -29.92
N ARG A 437 8.66 8.48 -30.21
CA ARG A 437 9.23 8.32 -31.54
C ARG A 437 9.30 6.83 -31.90
N ALA A 438 9.29 6.53 -33.19
CA ALA A 438 9.44 5.15 -33.66
C ALA A 438 10.70 4.45 -33.10
N ALA A 439 11.82 5.18 -32.97
CA ALA A 439 13.06 4.64 -32.39
C ALA A 439 12.95 4.31 -30.90
N GLU A 440 12.04 4.95 -30.16
CA GLU A 440 11.80 4.68 -28.75
C GLU A 440 10.91 3.44 -28.55
N LEU A 441 10.02 3.15 -29.52
CA LEU A 441 9.06 2.05 -29.48
C LEU A 441 9.57 0.78 -30.18
N ALA A 442 10.35 0.91 -31.26
CA ALA A 442 10.78 -0.23 -32.06
C ALA A 442 12.00 -0.95 -31.45
N ASN A 443 12.05 -2.26 -31.67
CA ASN A 443 13.24 -3.08 -31.46
C ASN A 443 13.57 -3.82 -32.77
N GLY A 444 14.42 -3.22 -33.61
CA GLY A 444 14.59 -3.65 -35.01
C GLY A 444 15.16 -5.06 -35.20
N ALA A 445 15.84 -5.60 -34.19
CA ALA A 445 16.42 -6.95 -34.24
C ALA A 445 15.52 -8.02 -33.60
N VAL A 446 14.37 -7.64 -33.03
CA VAL A 446 13.52 -8.53 -32.23
C VAL A 446 12.10 -8.53 -32.75
N VAL A 447 11.54 -9.73 -32.90
CA VAL A 447 10.14 -9.94 -33.31
C VAL A 447 9.42 -10.78 -32.26
N LEU A 448 8.27 -10.27 -31.79
CA LEU A 448 7.36 -11.03 -30.95
C LEU A 448 6.37 -11.79 -31.85
N GLU A 449 6.64 -13.06 -32.07
CA GLU A 449 5.93 -13.91 -33.02
C GLU A 449 4.61 -14.43 -32.47
N SER A 450 4.55 -14.75 -31.19
CA SER A 450 3.32 -15.17 -30.52
C SER A 450 3.26 -14.68 -29.08
N LEU A 451 2.04 -14.45 -28.62
CA LEU A 451 1.69 -14.06 -27.27
C LEU A 451 0.41 -14.81 -26.90
N GLY A 452 0.35 -15.39 -25.72
CA GLY A 452 -0.87 -15.95 -25.18
C GLY A 452 -0.74 -16.31 -23.71
N THR A 453 -1.85 -16.66 -23.09
CA THR A 453 -1.88 -17.20 -21.73
C THR A 453 -2.37 -18.63 -21.74
N GLN A 454 -1.99 -19.39 -20.72
CA GLN A 454 -2.53 -20.72 -20.47
C GLN A 454 -2.68 -20.94 -18.97
N LEU A 455 -3.82 -21.45 -18.52
CA LEU A 455 -3.97 -21.87 -17.11
C LEU A 455 -2.91 -22.92 -16.76
N ASP A 456 -2.30 -22.80 -15.59
CA ASP A 456 -1.16 -23.62 -15.16
C ASP A 456 -1.63 -24.98 -14.63
N ARG A 457 -2.18 -25.79 -15.53
CA ARG A 457 -2.61 -27.16 -15.29
C ARG A 457 -2.57 -27.98 -16.58
N ALA A 458 -2.53 -29.31 -16.47
CA ALA A 458 -2.62 -30.20 -17.62
C ALA A 458 -3.91 -29.92 -18.44
N GLY A 459 -3.76 -29.65 -19.74
CA GLY A 459 -4.89 -29.26 -20.60
C GLY A 459 -5.52 -27.91 -20.25
N GLY A 460 -4.79 -27.02 -19.56
CA GLY A 460 -5.26 -25.69 -19.19
C GLY A 460 -5.74 -24.88 -20.40
N ALA A 461 -6.86 -24.18 -20.22
CA ALA A 461 -7.46 -23.34 -21.26
C ALA A 461 -6.49 -22.23 -21.67
N THR A 462 -6.46 -21.91 -22.96
CA THR A 462 -5.63 -20.84 -23.54
C THR A 462 -6.42 -19.56 -23.68
N ASN A 463 -5.78 -18.42 -23.44
CA ASN A 463 -6.37 -17.07 -23.53
C ASN A 463 -7.70 -16.92 -22.74
N SER A 464 -7.89 -17.77 -21.73
CA SER A 464 -9.05 -17.79 -20.85
C SER A 464 -8.54 -17.78 -19.41
N LEU A 465 -8.80 -16.66 -18.74
CA LEU A 465 -8.42 -16.39 -17.37
C LEU A 465 -9.65 -16.55 -16.48
N VAL A 466 -9.45 -17.10 -15.29
CA VAL A 466 -10.54 -17.43 -14.37
C VAL A 466 -10.28 -16.75 -13.04
N THR A 467 -11.32 -16.09 -12.53
CA THR A 467 -11.36 -15.49 -11.20
C THR A 467 -12.47 -16.15 -10.37
N PHE A 468 -12.32 -16.16 -9.05
CA PHE A 468 -13.27 -16.77 -8.11
C PHE A 468 -13.12 -16.15 -6.72
N TRP A 469 -13.93 -16.57 -5.75
CA TRP A 469 -13.77 -16.18 -4.35
C TRP A 469 -12.86 -17.18 -3.63
N GLU A 470 -11.83 -16.70 -2.95
CA GLU A 470 -11.03 -17.52 -2.02
C GLU A 470 -11.39 -17.15 -0.57
N ARG A 471 -11.53 -18.17 0.28
CA ARG A 471 -11.71 -18.01 1.72
C ARG A 471 -10.40 -18.32 2.43
N SER A 472 -9.91 -17.34 3.18
CA SER A 472 -8.59 -17.34 3.81
C SER A 472 -8.68 -17.03 5.29
N GLN A 473 -7.67 -17.46 6.05
CA GLN A 473 -7.58 -17.22 7.49
C GLN A 473 -6.33 -16.42 7.85
N VAL A 474 -6.43 -15.60 8.90
CA VAL A 474 -5.30 -14.88 9.47
C VAL A 474 -5.45 -14.77 11.00
N ASP A 475 -4.35 -14.98 11.73
CA ASP A 475 -4.26 -14.79 13.18
C ASP A 475 -3.98 -13.31 13.48
N LEU A 476 -4.87 -12.66 14.23
CA LEU A 476 -4.78 -11.24 14.58
C LEU A 476 -4.29 -11.00 16.02
N GLY A 477 -3.94 -12.07 16.75
CA GLY A 477 -3.68 -12.01 18.19
C GLY A 477 -2.63 -10.95 18.58
N ALA A 478 -1.58 -10.77 17.76
CA ALA A 478 -0.51 -9.81 18.04
C ALA A 478 -0.95 -8.33 18.08
N GLY A 479 -2.12 -8.00 17.52
CA GLY A 479 -2.71 -6.66 17.50
C GLY A 479 -3.91 -6.49 18.43
N LEU A 480 -4.31 -7.52 19.17
CA LEU A 480 -5.45 -7.47 20.09
C LEU A 480 -4.98 -7.20 21.51
N ASP A 481 -4.87 -5.92 21.85
CA ASP A 481 -4.52 -5.48 23.20
C ASP A 481 -5.51 -5.97 24.25
N PHE A 482 -5.00 -6.56 25.34
CA PHE A 482 -5.77 -7.09 26.46
C PHE A 482 -6.83 -8.13 26.04
N GLY A 483 -6.60 -8.80 24.90
CA GLY A 483 -7.40 -9.91 24.41
C GLY A 483 -7.08 -11.23 25.12
N PRO A 484 -7.81 -12.30 24.79
CA PRO A 484 -7.47 -13.64 25.27
C PRO A 484 -6.09 -14.08 24.72
N GLY A 485 -5.33 -14.81 25.54
CA GLY A 485 -4.08 -15.44 25.09
C GLY A 485 -4.34 -16.50 24.00
N GLY A 486 -3.31 -16.92 23.27
CA GLY A 486 -3.42 -17.91 22.19
C GLY A 486 -3.62 -17.28 20.79
N SER A 487 -4.22 -18.04 19.88
CA SER A 487 -4.57 -17.64 18.51
C SER A 487 -5.89 -16.89 18.44
N ALA A 488 -5.99 -15.93 17.52
CA ALA A 488 -7.20 -15.14 17.30
C ALA A 488 -7.49 -15.07 15.80
N PHE A 489 -7.91 -16.21 15.24
CA PHE A 489 -8.15 -16.34 13.80
C PHE A 489 -9.46 -15.68 13.37
N VAL A 490 -9.38 -15.00 12.23
CA VAL A 490 -10.55 -14.60 11.44
C VAL A 490 -10.53 -15.28 10.10
N THR A 491 -11.72 -15.56 9.57
CA THR A 491 -11.92 -16.03 8.19
C THR A 491 -12.49 -14.90 7.36
N PHE A 492 -11.90 -14.60 6.20
CA PHE A 492 -12.38 -13.58 5.28
C PHE A 492 -12.36 -14.09 3.84
N THR A 493 -13.25 -13.53 3.01
CA THR A 493 -13.37 -13.88 1.59
C THR A 493 -12.84 -12.73 0.72
N HIS A 494 -12.02 -13.06 -0.26
CA HIS A 494 -11.43 -12.10 -1.19
C HIS A 494 -11.43 -12.64 -2.62
N LEU A 495 -11.21 -11.76 -3.61
CA LEU A 495 -11.02 -12.18 -5.00
C LEU A 495 -9.78 -13.07 -5.11
N GLN A 496 -9.78 -14.00 -6.05
CA GLN A 496 -8.62 -14.80 -6.43
C GLN A 496 -8.64 -15.06 -7.94
N CYS A 497 -7.48 -15.34 -8.53
CA CYS A 497 -7.36 -15.83 -9.90
C CYS A 497 -6.69 -17.20 -9.94
N ALA A 498 -7.14 -18.04 -10.89
CA ALA A 498 -6.49 -19.32 -11.16
C ALA A 498 -5.05 -19.09 -11.67
N PRO A 499 -4.04 -19.84 -11.19
CA PRO A 499 -2.67 -19.71 -11.68
C PRO A 499 -2.58 -19.91 -13.19
N PHE A 500 -1.74 -19.11 -13.85
CA PHE A 500 -1.54 -19.18 -15.30
C PHE A 500 -0.11 -18.80 -15.70
N VAL A 501 0.24 -19.07 -16.95
CA VAL A 501 1.52 -18.69 -17.54
C VAL A 501 1.30 -17.84 -18.78
N PHE A 502 2.17 -16.85 -18.99
CA PHE A 502 2.35 -16.19 -20.28
C PHE A 502 3.30 -17.03 -21.13
N ARG A 503 2.91 -17.30 -22.38
CA ARG A 503 3.75 -17.95 -23.40
C ARG A 503 4.07 -16.94 -24.48
N LEU A 504 5.36 -16.65 -24.65
CA LEU A 504 5.86 -15.74 -25.67
C LEU A 504 6.86 -16.48 -26.55
N ARG A 505 6.72 -16.34 -27.87
CA ARG A 505 7.75 -16.77 -28.83
C ARG A 505 8.40 -15.54 -29.43
N ILE A 506 9.69 -15.38 -29.18
CA ILE A 506 10.46 -14.18 -29.54
C ILE A 506 11.63 -14.60 -30.42
N SER A 507 11.74 -14.06 -31.63
CA SER A 507 12.92 -14.25 -32.47
C SER A 507 13.83 -13.03 -32.41
N SER A 508 15.14 -13.29 -32.33
CA SER A 508 16.20 -12.28 -32.35
C SER A 508 17.11 -12.52 -33.54
N THR A 509 17.30 -11.50 -34.38
CA THR A 509 18.27 -11.51 -35.48
C THR A 509 19.60 -10.85 -35.09
N ALA A 510 19.77 -10.48 -33.82
CA ALA A 510 21.03 -9.94 -33.33
C ALA A 510 22.14 -11.00 -33.34
N LEU A 511 23.39 -10.58 -33.56
CA LEU A 511 24.55 -11.48 -33.57
C LEU A 511 24.94 -12.01 -32.17
N GLY A 512 24.48 -11.33 -31.12
CA GLY A 512 24.78 -11.68 -29.74
C GLY A 512 23.57 -11.55 -28.84
N ASN A 513 23.74 -11.97 -27.59
CA ASN A 513 22.67 -12.01 -26.61
C ASN A 513 22.19 -10.60 -26.22
N ARG A 514 20.89 -10.46 -25.98
CA ARG A 514 20.26 -9.19 -25.57
C ARG A 514 19.46 -9.38 -24.29
N GLN A 515 19.67 -8.51 -23.32
CA GLN A 515 18.94 -8.52 -22.03
C GLN A 515 17.66 -7.64 -22.10
N ASP A 516 16.92 -7.73 -23.20
CA ASP A 516 15.77 -6.88 -23.46
C ASP A 516 14.65 -7.06 -22.40
N THR A 517 13.74 -6.09 -22.30
CA THR A 517 12.66 -6.10 -21.29
C THR A 517 11.34 -6.50 -21.94
N VAL A 518 10.65 -7.49 -21.38
CA VAL A 518 9.26 -7.82 -21.70
C VAL A 518 8.34 -6.99 -20.80
N ARG A 519 7.35 -6.33 -21.38
CA ARG A 519 6.33 -5.52 -20.68
C ARG A 519 4.95 -6.03 -21.06
N ILE A 520 4.11 -6.34 -20.08
CA ILE A 520 2.79 -6.95 -20.29
C ILE A 520 1.72 -6.06 -19.68
N PHE A 521 0.72 -5.71 -20.49
CA PHE A 521 -0.44 -4.91 -20.08
C PHE A 521 -1.76 -5.58 -20.45
N LEU A 522 -2.80 -5.30 -19.68
CA LEU A 522 -4.17 -5.68 -19.95
C LEU A 522 -5.01 -4.44 -20.26
N LEU A 523 -5.75 -4.45 -21.37
CA LEU A 523 -6.51 -3.29 -21.82
C LEU A 523 -8.00 -3.63 -21.98
N PRO A 524 -8.92 -2.97 -21.23
CA PRO A 524 -10.35 -3.19 -21.39
C PRO A 524 -10.81 -2.80 -22.80
N LYS A 525 -11.81 -3.51 -23.34
CA LYS A 525 -12.34 -3.27 -24.70
C LYS A 525 -13.64 -2.47 -24.70
N VAL A 526 -14.47 -2.65 -23.68
CA VAL A 526 -15.83 -2.10 -23.64
C VAL A 526 -16.14 -1.41 -22.31
N ASP A 527 -17.08 -0.48 -22.35
CA ASP A 527 -17.67 0.15 -21.16
C ASP A 527 -18.77 -0.73 -20.53
N GLN A 528 -19.44 -0.22 -19.49
CA GLN A 528 -20.52 -0.92 -18.78
C GLN A 528 -21.76 -1.23 -19.62
N GLN A 529 -21.91 -0.57 -20.79
CA GLN A 529 -23.01 -0.79 -21.74
C GLN A 529 -22.58 -1.74 -22.88
N GLY A 530 -21.35 -2.26 -22.85
CA GLY A 530 -20.80 -3.08 -23.93
C GLY A 530 -20.31 -2.29 -25.14
N ARG A 531 -20.24 -0.95 -25.06
CA ARG A 531 -19.78 -0.11 -26.17
C ARG A 531 -18.26 -0.12 -26.22
N SER A 532 -17.70 -0.23 -27.42
CA SER A 532 -16.25 -0.21 -27.60
C SER A 532 -15.65 1.11 -27.12
N LEU A 533 -14.61 1.00 -26.31
CA LEU A 533 -13.81 2.13 -25.85
C LEU A 533 -12.93 2.65 -27.00
N THR A 534 -12.79 3.97 -27.07
CA THR A 534 -11.86 4.63 -27.99
C THR A 534 -10.41 4.25 -27.66
N PHE A 535 -9.49 4.41 -28.62
CA PHE A 535 -8.06 4.15 -28.37
C PHE A 535 -7.54 4.87 -27.11
N GLU A 536 -7.88 6.15 -26.95
CA GLU A 536 -7.41 6.97 -25.83
C GLU A 536 -7.95 6.48 -24.48
N GLU A 537 -9.23 6.10 -24.42
CA GLU A 537 -9.81 5.51 -23.21
C GLU A 537 -9.16 4.18 -22.85
N ARG A 538 -8.85 3.35 -23.85
CA ARG A 538 -8.17 2.06 -23.64
C ARG A 538 -6.72 2.25 -23.19
N ARG A 539 -6.01 3.23 -23.77
CA ARG A 539 -4.63 3.61 -23.39
C ARG A 539 -4.58 4.06 -21.94
N LEU A 540 -5.47 4.98 -21.56
CA LEU A 540 -5.53 5.50 -20.20
C LEU A 540 -5.90 4.42 -19.17
N LEU A 541 -6.57 3.34 -19.59
CA LEU A 541 -6.95 2.20 -18.76
C LEU A 541 -6.02 0.99 -18.92
N ALA A 542 -4.82 1.15 -19.50
CA ALA A 542 -3.85 0.08 -19.56
C ALA A 542 -3.37 -0.29 -18.14
N ILE A 543 -3.54 -1.55 -17.77
CA ILE A 543 -3.15 -2.10 -16.47
C ILE A 543 -1.86 -2.91 -16.64
N GLU A 544 -0.78 -2.53 -15.96
CA GLU A 544 0.45 -3.32 -15.95
C GLU A 544 0.20 -4.66 -15.23
N LEU A 545 0.54 -5.76 -15.89
CA LEU A 545 0.49 -7.10 -15.32
C LEU A 545 1.88 -7.63 -14.96
N ASP A 546 2.91 -7.27 -15.72
CA ASP A 546 4.28 -7.72 -15.47
C ASP A 546 5.29 -6.90 -16.30
N SER A 547 6.49 -6.75 -15.76
CA SER A 547 7.67 -6.28 -16.49
C SER A 547 8.87 -7.13 -16.04
N PHE A 548 9.67 -7.65 -16.96
CA PHE A 548 10.85 -8.44 -16.59
C PHE A 548 11.92 -8.47 -17.69
N ARG A 549 13.18 -8.66 -17.30
CA ARG A 549 14.31 -8.78 -18.23
C ARG A 549 14.42 -10.22 -18.72
N VAL A 550 14.76 -10.40 -19.99
CA VAL A 550 14.96 -11.72 -20.60
C VAL A 550 16.27 -11.74 -21.36
N ASN A 551 17.01 -12.85 -21.27
CA ASN A 551 18.24 -13.04 -22.02
C ASN A 551 17.96 -13.71 -23.38
N LEU A 552 17.71 -12.91 -24.41
CA LEU A 552 17.41 -13.38 -25.76
C LEU A 552 18.69 -13.85 -26.45
N GLN A 553 18.75 -15.14 -26.78
CA GLN A 553 19.77 -15.70 -27.66
C GLN A 553 19.44 -15.38 -29.13
N PRO A 554 20.43 -15.32 -30.04
CA PRO A 554 20.18 -15.31 -31.48
C PRO A 554 19.27 -16.47 -31.91
N GLY A 555 18.30 -16.21 -32.78
CA GLY A 555 17.29 -17.17 -33.20
C GLY A 555 16.01 -17.13 -32.37
N THR A 556 15.32 -18.28 -32.25
CA THR A 556 14.00 -18.37 -31.60
C THR A 556 14.13 -18.67 -30.11
N ASN A 557 13.44 -17.89 -29.28
CA ASN A 557 13.37 -18.02 -27.83
C ASN A 557 11.91 -18.30 -27.43
N ASN A 558 11.68 -19.37 -26.68
CA ASN A 558 10.37 -19.69 -26.12
C ASN A 558 10.38 -19.31 -24.63
N ILE A 559 9.66 -18.25 -24.28
CA ILE A 559 9.61 -17.72 -22.92
C ILE A 559 8.30 -18.15 -22.27
N VAL A 560 8.40 -18.69 -21.05
CA VAL A 560 7.27 -19.03 -20.20
C VAL A 560 7.43 -18.25 -18.90
N ARG A 561 6.49 -17.35 -18.61
CA ARG A 561 6.49 -16.51 -17.41
C ARG A 561 5.28 -16.87 -16.56
N ARG A 562 5.50 -17.30 -15.32
CA ARG A 562 4.42 -17.67 -14.39
C ARG A 562 3.79 -16.42 -13.78
N SER A 563 2.47 -16.44 -13.56
CA SER A 563 1.73 -15.30 -13.01
C SER A 563 2.13 -14.96 -11.58
N ASP A 564 2.59 -15.94 -10.80
CA ASP A 564 3.07 -15.78 -9.41
C ASP A 564 4.44 -15.08 -9.32
N ASN A 565 5.16 -14.95 -10.45
CA ASN A 565 6.39 -14.20 -10.53
C ASN A 565 6.18 -12.74 -11.01
N SER A 566 4.93 -12.25 -11.07
CA SER A 566 4.64 -10.89 -11.56
C SER A 566 5.39 -9.81 -10.76
N SER A 567 6.07 -8.90 -11.46
CA SER A 567 6.77 -7.76 -10.87
C SER A 567 5.88 -6.72 -10.19
N VAL A 568 4.56 -6.88 -10.29
CA VAL A 568 3.54 -5.99 -9.73
C VAL A 568 3.13 -6.46 -8.33
N THR A 569 3.19 -7.77 -8.08
CA THR A 569 2.50 -8.38 -6.95
C THR A 569 3.42 -8.96 -5.88
N ILE A 570 2.87 -9.16 -4.68
CA ILE A 570 3.47 -9.99 -3.63
C ILE A 570 2.55 -11.12 -3.22
N SER A 571 3.17 -12.22 -2.78
CA SER A 571 2.45 -13.42 -2.32
C SER A 571 1.58 -13.16 -1.09
N TYR A 572 0.59 -14.04 -0.89
CA TYR A 572 -0.28 -14.03 0.29
C TYR A 572 0.52 -14.11 1.59
N GLU A 573 1.56 -14.94 1.62
CA GLU A 573 2.41 -15.14 2.79
C GLU A 573 3.06 -13.81 3.20
N ARG A 574 3.62 -13.06 2.24
CA ARG A 574 4.25 -11.76 2.52
C ARG A 574 3.27 -10.68 2.96
N MET A 575 2.01 -10.76 2.51
CA MET A 575 0.95 -9.84 2.91
C MET A 575 0.43 -10.10 4.32
N PHE A 576 0.13 -11.36 4.64
CA PHE A 576 -0.73 -11.71 5.77
C PHE A 576 0.00 -12.49 6.88
N GLN A 577 1.08 -13.21 6.59
CA GLN A 577 1.75 -13.98 7.65
C GLN A 577 2.48 -13.07 8.62
N ASN A 578 2.40 -13.42 9.90
CA ASN A 578 3.11 -12.70 10.94
C ASN A 578 4.59 -13.13 10.93
N VAL A 579 5.47 -12.14 10.81
CA VAL A 579 6.93 -12.34 10.78
C VAL A 579 7.46 -12.94 12.10
N SER A 580 6.72 -12.81 13.21
CA SER A 580 7.07 -13.48 14.47
C SER A 580 6.75 -14.98 14.49
N GLN A 581 5.87 -15.45 13.59
CA GLN A 581 5.48 -16.86 13.45
C GLN A 581 6.13 -17.54 12.23
N ALA A 582 6.67 -16.77 11.28
CA ALA A 582 7.41 -17.29 10.14
C ALA A 582 8.74 -17.94 10.59
N ASN A 583 9.05 -19.13 10.06
CA ASN A 583 10.25 -19.89 10.38
C ASN A 583 11.52 -19.01 10.28
N ALA A 584 12.39 -19.14 11.27
CA ALA A 584 13.57 -18.31 11.47
C ALA A 584 14.59 -18.33 10.31
N GLY A 585 14.43 -19.22 9.33
CA GLY A 585 15.34 -19.43 8.19
C GLY A 585 15.19 -18.44 7.04
N ASP A 586 14.07 -17.72 6.93
CA ASP A 586 13.86 -16.77 5.84
C ASP A 586 13.97 -15.32 6.33
N VAL A 587 15.20 -14.83 6.43
CA VAL A 587 15.52 -13.45 6.83
C VAL A 587 15.11 -12.45 5.74
N GLN A 588 14.86 -12.95 4.51
CA GLN A 588 14.61 -12.13 3.33
C GLN A 588 13.15 -11.66 3.20
N SER A 589 12.17 -12.37 3.78
CA SER A 589 10.73 -12.03 3.75
C SER A 589 10.31 -10.84 4.63
N ARG A 590 11.25 -10.27 5.39
CA ARG A 590 10.99 -9.46 6.60
C ARG A 590 10.77 -7.95 6.35
N PHE A 591 10.85 -7.54 5.08
CA PHE A 591 10.78 -6.14 4.63
C PHE A 591 9.87 -5.92 3.40
N CYS A 592 9.16 -6.96 2.96
CA CYS A 592 8.52 -7.02 1.63
C CYS A 592 7.02 -6.63 1.62
N GLY A 593 6.52 -5.83 2.58
CA GLY A 593 5.09 -5.55 2.69
C GLY A 593 4.52 -4.62 1.60
N CYS A 594 5.37 -3.90 0.87
CA CYS A 594 4.94 -3.11 -0.27
C CYS A 594 4.85 -4.01 -1.51
N GLY A 595 3.65 -4.15 -2.06
CA GLY A 595 3.39 -4.73 -3.37
C GLY A 595 1.91 -5.00 -3.55
N TRP A 596 1.43 -5.09 -4.80
CA TRP A 596 0.01 -5.35 -5.04
C TRP A 596 -0.35 -6.78 -4.60
N PRO A 597 -1.57 -7.09 -4.12
CA PRO A 597 -1.90 -8.47 -3.74
C PRO A 597 -1.91 -9.38 -4.97
N SER A 598 -1.24 -10.53 -4.89
CA SER A 598 -1.23 -11.53 -5.97
C SER A 598 -2.63 -11.97 -6.36
N HIS A 599 -3.54 -12.09 -5.39
CA HIS A 599 -4.94 -12.46 -5.61
C HIS A 599 -5.78 -11.37 -6.30
N MET A 600 -5.23 -10.16 -6.43
CA MET A 600 -5.80 -9.02 -7.16
C MET A 600 -5.06 -8.73 -8.48
N LEU A 601 -4.20 -9.64 -8.97
CA LEU A 601 -3.42 -9.43 -10.20
C LEU A 601 -4.32 -9.11 -11.40
N LEU A 602 -5.43 -9.84 -11.53
CA LEU A 602 -6.42 -9.66 -12.59
C LEU A 602 -7.66 -8.90 -12.09
N PRO A 603 -8.34 -8.11 -12.94
CA PRO A 603 -9.69 -7.65 -12.65
C PRO A 603 -10.64 -8.83 -12.39
N LYS A 604 -11.67 -8.63 -11.58
CA LYS A 604 -12.70 -9.65 -11.30
C LYS A 604 -13.39 -10.11 -12.58
N GLY A 605 -13.76 -9.18 -13.47
CA GLY A 605 -14.64 -9.51 -14.59
C GLY A 605 -16.07 -9.84 -14.14
N ASN A 606 -16.80 -10.63 -14.92
CA ASN A 606 -18.15 -11.09 -14.58
C ASN A 606 -18.41 -12.51 -15.09
N GLU A 607 -19.56 -13.09 -14.72
CA GLU A 607 -19.91 -14.49 -15.03
C GLU A 607 -20.08 -14.75 -16.54
N ASN A 608 -20.43 -13.72 -17.31
CA ASN A 608 -20.56 -13.79 -18.77
C ASN A 608 -19.19 -13.86 -19.47
N GLY A 609 -18.12 -13.45 -18.79
CA GLY A 609 -16.80 -13.26 -19.38
C GLY A 609 -16.65 -11.87 -19.98
N VAL A 610 -15.52 -11.23 -19.67
CA VAL A 610 -15.15 -9.91 -20.19
C VAL A 610 -13.93 -10.06 -21.08
N GLU A 611 -14.03 -9.57 -22.31
CA GLU A 611 -12.89 -9.56 -23.24
C GLU A 611 -11.95 -8.38 -22.97
N TYR A 612 -10.67 -8.68 -22.93
CA TYR A 612 -9.57 -7.72 -22.87
C TYR A 612 -8.62 -7.96 -24.05
N ASP A 613 -7.85 -6.94 -24.42
CA ASP A 613 -6.64 -7.19 -25.22
C ASP A 613 -5.46 -7.32 -24.25
N LEU A 614 -4.80 -8.48 -24.29
CA LEU A 614 -3.49 -8.68 -23.69
C LEU A 614 -2.44 -8.11 -24.64
N PHE A 615 -1.66 -7.17 -24.15
CA PHE A 615 -0.56 -6.55 -24.88
C PHE A 615 0.77 -7.01 -24.30
N ALA A 616 1.72 -7.34 -25.16
CA ALA A 616 3.12 -7.46 -24.77
C ALA A 616 4.03 -6.69 -25.72
N MET A 617 5.10 -6.14 -25.14
CA MET A 617 6.16 -5.42 -25.84
C MET A 617 7.52 -5.93 -25.39
N VAL A 618 8.45 -6.08 -26.34
CA VAL A 618 9.87 -6.34 -26.07
C VAL A 618 10.68 -5.07 -26.34
N SER A 619 11.00 -4.31 -25.29
CA SER A 619 11.74 -3.05 -25.38
C SER A 619 13.24 -3.26 -25.24
N ARG A 620 14.01 -2.35 -25.84
CA ARG A 620 15.47 -2.42 -25.93
C ARG A 620 16.13 -2.17 -24.57
N PHE A 621 17.01 -3.07 -24.14
CA PHE A 621 17.79 -2.93 -22.91
C PHE A 621 18.53 -1.59 -22.82
N GLU A 622 19.07 -1.09 -23.94
CA GLU A 622 19.89 0.11 -24.02
C GLU A 622 19.14 1.38 -23.54
N ASP A 623 17.82 1.41 -23.73
CA ASP A 623 16.98 2.51 -23.29
C ASP A 623 16.30 2.25 -21.93
N ASP A 624 16.23 0.98 -21.52
CA ASP A 624 15.52 0.55 -20.31
C ASP A 624 16.44 0.48 -19.09
N ASN A 625 17.73 0.21 -19.27
CA ASN A 625 18.64 -0.04 -18.15
C ASN A 625 18.95 1.23 -17.35
N ALA A 626 18.71 1.17 -16.04
CA ALA A 626 19.10 2.19 -15.06
C ALA A 626 20.44 1.87 -14.37
N ASN A 627 21.21 0.89 -14.87
CA ASN A 627 22.43 0.37 -14.26
C ASN A 627 22.22 -0.16 -12.83
N VAL A 628 21.12 -0.89 -12.62
CA VAL A 628 20.79 -1.55 -11.35
C VAL A 628 20.78 -3.05 -11.56
N ALA A 629 21.58 -3.76 -10.75
CA ALA A 629 21.49 -5.21 -10.63
C ALA A 629 20.46 -5.57 -9.56
N TYR A 630 19.58 -6.50 -9.92
CA TYR A 630 18.59 -7.09 -9.02
C TYR A 630 18.23 -8.48 -9.54
N ASP A 631 17.75 -9.33 -8.62
CA ASP A 631 17.25 -10.65 -8.94
C ASP A 631 15.81 -10.74 -8.42
N GLU A 632 14.86 -10.79 -9.34
CA GLU A 632 13.44 -10.88 -9.01
C GLU A 632 13.05 -12.21 -8.33
N SER A 633 13.93 -13.21 -8.32
CA SER A 633 13.68 -14.49 -7.63
C SER A 633 14.22 -14.53 -6.19
N VAL A 634 14.93 -13.49 -5.75
CA VAL A 634 15.59 -13.43 -4.45
C VAL A 634 15.19 -12.16 -3.71
N GLY A 635 14.90 -12.27 -2.41
CA GLY A 635 14.61 -11.11 -1.58
C GLY A 635 13.21 -10.51 -1.79
N CYS A 636 13.16 -9.16 -1.85
CA CYS A 636 11.92 -8.38 -2.02
C CYS A 636 11.92 -7.59 -3.35
N ASP A 637 12.65 -8.06 -4.37
CA ASP A 637 12.89 -7.31 -5.62
C ASP A 637 11.82 -7.57 -6.71
N ASP A 638 10.74 -8.26 -6.35
CA ASP A 638 9.70 -8.79 -7.24
C ASP A 638 8.40 -7.98 -7.22
N SER A 639 8.38 -6.81 -6.59
CA SER A 639 7.23 -5.89 -6.54
C SER A 639 7.56 -4.51 -7.09
N TYR A 640 8.61 -4.43 -7.91
CA TYR A 640 9.22 -3.17 -8.27
C TYR A 640 8.33 -2.27 -9.11
N SER A 641 7.30 -2.78 -9.79
CA SER A 641 6.41 -1.95 -10.63
C SER A 641 5.74 -0.84 -9.82
N PHE A 642 5.32 -1.12 -8.57
CA PHE A 642 4.71 -0.12 -7.67
C PHE A 642 5.61 0.31 -6.53
N CYS A 643 6.62 -0.50 -6.16
CA CYS A 643 7.43 -0.27 -4.97
C CYS A 643 8.89 0.05 -5.26
N GLY A 644 9.30 0.07 -6.53
CA GLY A 644 10.70 0.22 -6.93
C GLY A 644 11.60 -0.84 -6.30
N LEU A 645 12.88 -0.53 -6.14
CA LEU A 645 13.82 -1.38 -5.44
C LEU A 645 14.30 -0.68 -4.17
N ARG A 646 14.33 -1.40 -3.06
CA ARG A 646 14.79 -0.85 -1.77
C ARG A 646 16.20 -0.30 -1.90
N ASP A 647 16.38 0.94 -1.45
CA ASP A 647 17.64 1.71 -1.42
C ASP A 647 18.38 1.77 -2.78
N ARG A 648 17.67 1.57 -3.89
CA ARG A 648 18.20 1.52 -5.26
C ARG A 648 17.34 2.36 -6.20
N MET A 649 17.84 2.60 -7.41
CA MET A 649 17.08 3.28 -8.45
C MET A 649 15.97 2.36 -8.99
N TYR A 650 14.90 2.95 -9.49
CA TYR A 650 13.85 2.23 -10.20
C TYR A 650 14.47 1.51 -11.42
N PRO A 651 14.24 0.19 -11.60
CA PRO A 651 15.05 -0.62 -12.51
C PRO A 651 14.80 -0.36 -14.00
N SER A 652 13.76 0.42 -14.34
CA SER A 652 13.50 0.87 -15.71
C SER A 652 13.66 2.39 -15.86
N ARG A 653 14.56 2.82 -16.75
CA ARG A 653 14.77 4.24 -17.06
C ARG A 653 13.57 4.90 -17.76
N ARG A 654 12.71 4.10 -18.42
CA ARG A 654 11.51 4.61 -19.10
C ARG A 654 10.54 5.27 -18.11
N PRO A 655 9.71 6.22 -18.57
CA PRO A 655 8.58 6.70 -17.79
C PRO A 655 7.70 5.53 -17.31
N MET A 656 7.24 5.60 -16.07
CA MET A 656 6.35 4.57 -15.52
C MET A 656 5.03 4.59 -16.29
N GLY A 657 4.58 3.42 -16.74
CA GLY A 657 3.47 3.25 -17.68
C GLY A 657 3.85 3.20 -19.16
N PHE A 658 5.14 3.25 -19.50
CA PHE A 658 5.60 3.05 -20.87
C PHE A 658 5.10 1.71 -21.46
N PRO A 659 4.53 1.68 -22.68
CA PRO A 659 4.49 2.78 -23.67
C PRO A 659 3.18 3.59 -23.67
N PHE A 660 2.30 3.39 -22.69
CA PHE A 660 0.94 3.96 -22.67
C PHE A 660 0.81 5.26 -21.88
N ASP A 661 1.83 5.74 -21.20
CA ASP A 661 1.77 6.97 -20.40
C ASP A 661 1.63 8.24 -21.24
N ARG A 662 1.99 8.20 -22.54
CA ARG A 662 1.88 9.33 -23.47
C ARG A 662 0.82 9.11 -24.53
N LYS A 663 0.27 10.21 -25.03
CA LYS A 663 -0.60 10.18 -26.22
C LYS A 663 0.17 9.69 -27.44
N VAL A 664 -0.58 9.21 -28.43
CA VAL A 664 -0.06 8.77 -29.72
C VAL A 664 -0.45 9.76 -30.82
N SER A 665 0.13 9.61 -32.01
CA SER A 665 -0.31 10.34 -33.21
C SER A 665 -1.81 10.17 -33.44
N GLY A 666 -2.51 11.24 -33.82
CA GLY A 666 -3.94 11.20 -34.15
C GLY A 666 -4.31 10.29 -35.33
N THR A 667 -3.31 9.77 -36.06
CA THR A 667 -3.51 8.73 -37.09
C THR A 667 -3.77 7.33 -36.51
N VAL A 668 -3.46 7.10 -35.24
CA VAL A 668 -3.70 5.82 -34.54
C VAL A 668 -5.11 5.83 -33.96
N GLN A 669 -5.98 4.98 -34.52
CA GLN A 669 -7.40 4.92 -34.16
C GLN A 669 -7.79 3.66 -33.39
N SER A 670 -6.89 2.66 -33.34
CA SER A 670 -7.09 1.39 -32.64
C SER A 670 -5.79 0.84 -32.07
N MET A 671 -5.90 -0.06 -31.08
CA MET A 671 -4.75 -0.78 -30.55
C MET A 671 -4.02 -1.59 -31.63
N GLY A 672 -4.77 -2.16 -32.59
CA GLY A 672 -4.19 -2.82 -33.76
C GLY A 672 -3.31 -1.88 -34.59
N SER A 673 -3.79 -0.66 -34.89
CA SER A 673 -2.99 0.33 -35.62
C SER A 673 -1.79 0.87 -34.82
N PHE A 674 -1.85 0.86 -33.49
CA PHE A 674 -0.72 1.24 -32.64
C PHE A 674 0.42 0.23 -32.74
N VAL A 675 0.11 -1.07 -32.70
CA VAL A 675 1.13 -2.14 -32.72
C VAL A 675 1.60 -2.51 -34.12
N ALA A 676 0.81 -2.24 -35.17
CA ALA A 676 1.10 -2.67 -36.53
C ALA A 676 2.49 -2.27 -37.07
N PRO A 677 3.04 -1.07 -36.77
CA PRO A 677 4.39 -0.69 -37.20
C PRO A 677 5.52 -1.42 -36.45
N TYR A 678 5.24 -2.04 -35.30
CA TYR A 678 6.23 -2.50 -34.33
C TYR A 678 6.19 -4.02 -34.17
N ARG A 679 7.12 -4.72 -34.83
CA ARG A 679 7.20 -6.19 -34.79
C ARG A 679 7.56 -6.76 -33.41
N ASN A 680 8.07 -5.93 -32.50
CA ASN A 680 8.36 -6.27 -31.11
C ASN A 680 7.13 -6.13 -30.19
N MET A 681 5.95 -5.81 -30.73
CA MET A 681 4.68 -5.73 -29.99
C MET A 681 3.67 -6.75 -30.53
N ARG A 682 2.79 -7.23 -29.66
CA ARG A 682 1.68 -8.11 -30.06
C ARG A 682 0.47 -7.92 -29.14
N LEU A 683 -0.71 -8.11 -29.73
CA LEU A 683 -1.99 -8.16 -29.03
C LEU A 683 -2.56 -9.56 -29.15
N THR A 684 -3.17 -10.05 -28.07
CA THR A 684 -3.92 -11.30 -28.04
C THR A 684 -5.22 -11.07 -27.27
N PRO A 685 -6.40 -11.33 -27.85
CA PRO A 685 -7.66 -11.29 -27.11
C PRO A 685 -7.64 -12.33 -25.99
N VAL A 686 -8.02 -11.93 -24.79
CA VAL A 686 -8.19 -12.83 -23.64
C VAL A 686 -9.53 -12.60 -22.99
N THR A 687 -10.16 -13.65 -22.48
CA THR A 687 -11.41 -13.56 -21.72
C THR A 687 -11.13 -13.76 -20.24
N VAL A 688 -11.56 -12.82 -19.39
CA VAL A 688 -11.57 -12.98 -17.93
C VAL A 688 -12.99 -13.32 -17.49
N ARG A 689 -13.20 -14.52 -16.94
CA ARG A 689 -14.52 -14.97 -16.48
C ARG A 689 -14.50 -15.22 -14.98
N PHE A 690 -15.46 -14.61 -14.30
CA PHE A 690 -15.69 -14.81 -12.87
C PHE A 690 -16.52 -16.08 -12.63
N MET A 691 -16.08 -16.90 -11.68
CA MET A 691 -16.82 -18.04 -11.15
C MET A 691 -17.30 -17.68 -9.75
N ASN A 692 -18.61 -17.57 -9.57
CA ASN A 692 -19.23 -17.25 -8.29
C ASN A 692 -19.26 -18.48 -7.36
N THR A 693 -18.08 -18.96 -7.00
CA THR A 693 -17.83 -20.06 -6.09
C THR A 693 -16.76 -19.65 -5.09
N VAL A 694 -16.93 -20.09 -3.85
CA VAL A 694 -15.93 -19.91 -2.79
C VAL A 694 -15.07 -21.17 -2.74
N ILE A 695 -13.76 -21.00 -2.78
CA ILE A 695 -12.76 -22.05 -2.65
C ILE A 695 -11.94 -21.76 -1.40
N ASP A 696 -11.78 -22.73 -0.52
CA ASP A 696 -10.92 -22.57 0.65
C ASP A 696 -9.46 -22.57 0.24
N ARG A 697 -8.68 -21.63 0.80
CA ARG A 697 -7.23 -21.65 0.66
C ARG A 697 -6.72 -22.99 1.22
N PRO A 698 -5.90 -23.74 0.48
CA PRO A 698 -5.31 -24.98 1.00
C PRO A 698 -4.56 -24.68 2.29
N THR A 699 -4.85 -25.42 3.36
CA THR A 699 -4.02 -25.40 4.57
C THR A 699 -2.62 -25.90 4.20
N PRO A 700 -1.55 -25.16 4.57
CA PRO A 700 -0.17 -25.57 4.29
C PRO A 700 0.21 -26.88 4.96
#